data_AF-A0A2G6QLI4-F1
#
_entry.id   AF-A0A2G6QLI4-F1
#
_cell.length_a   1.000
_cell.length_b   1.000
_cell.length_c   1.000
_cell.angle_alpha   90.00
_cell.angle_beta   90.00
_cell.angle_gamma   90.00
#
_symmetry.space_group_name_H-M   'P 1'
#
loop_
_entity.id
_entity.type
_entity.pdbx_description
1 polymer ?
#
loop_
_entity_poly.entity_id
_entity_poly.type
_entity_poly.pdbx_seq_one_letter_code
_entity_poly.pdbx_strand_id
1 'polypeptide(L)'
;MRKLFLMQDWFFNSSFSENHITDFADIRFFEKINLPHTVKEIPYNNFDETCYQFVSCYKKKFTLDKEYSGKKVFINFAGVMTYAEVFLNEHYIGEHKGGYTEFKFDISDYVVFGNSENILTVKVDSTERSDIPPFGGAIDYLTYGGIYRDVFLTVFEKVYFDNMFLFADNVLESEKKLTAKLNVVNDLNKNIEDAKITAQLLENNSECIATVIKQNISLTPKNNSLELIFNNLKNIKLWNIDEPNIYTVTVFIEYNKNKQEEITDITAFRTVEFNSNGFFLNGENIILRGLNRHQSFPYVGYALPRRAQERDAEILKNELGVNIVRTSHYPQSRYFLRRCCELGLLVFEEIPGWNYIGDKDWQDVACDNVKDMIIAHRNYPAIVLWGVRINESSDSSEFYKRTNEIARSNDPTRQTAGVRCIENSELHEDVYTMNEFTYGFYFDEALKDGHQNIDYVKIIRRQEDVTGLSNYVPYLVTEFAGHTYPTKRFDGEERLINHAKFHMDVHDIVASVKYICGALGWCAFDYNTHFEFGSGDRICYHGVSDMFRIPKFAGLFYSSQKSPDKEIVLEPLTRYTVGDRAIGGISPLVVCTNCDSISLKTETKDYGILYPCKEKFPHLPYPPVVIEDVQGNWGGDWVDATFTGYIDGKPCIEKHFTAKPVPTKLVLKPDSNNLNSYEPDCTRITVHLKDQCNNDIHFSDAIIKLKITGPAKIIGPTEFPLISGARAFWIKAVFKSGSVKIKATVEQFAIDSFSSEVTINVN
;
A
#
# COMPACT_ATOMS: atom_id res chain seq x y z
N MET A 1 -24.79 10.89 10.03
CA MET A 1 -23.61 10.67 10.90
C MET A 1 -22.63 11.84 10.79
N ARG A 2 -22.25 12.49 11.90
CA ARG A 2 -21.24 13.59 11.89
C ARG A 2 -19.89 13.09 12.40
N LYS A 3 -18.82 13.30 11.63
CA LYS A 3 -17.44 12.99 12.01
C LYS A 3 -16.67 14.27 12.35
N LEU A 4 -15.98 14.29 13.48
CA LEU A 4 -15.17 15.42 13.94
C LEU A 4 -13.73 14.94 14.13
N PHE A 5 -12.84 15.32 13.21
CA PHE A 5 -11.44 14.89 13.24
C PHE A 5 -10.65 15.61 14.33
N LEU A 6 -9.90 14.83 15.13
CA LEU A 6 -9.03 15.32 16.19
C LEU A 6 -7.58 15.12 15.77
N MET A 7 -7.12 15.82 14.73
CA MET A 7 -5.77 15.61 14.17
C MET A 7 -4.71 16.61 14.65
N GLN A 8 -5.13 17.76 15.16
CA GLN A 8 -4.26 18.88 15.49
C GLN A 8 -4.08 19.04 17.00
N ASP A 9 -3.02 19.75 17.40
CA ASP A 9 -2.82 20.26 18.76
C ASP A 9 -2.92 19.17 19.85
N TRP A 10 -2.25 18.04 19.60
CA TRP A 10 -2.02 17.03 20.60
C TRP A 10 -0.78 17.36 21.41
N PHE A 11 -0.69 16.75 22.59
CA PHE A 11 0.44 16.84 23.48
C PHE A 11 1.00 15.44 23.67
N PHE A 12 2.29 15.28 23.42
CA PHE A 12 3.00 14.00 23.49
C PHE A 12 4.10 14.03 24.56
N ASN A 13 4.21 12.94 25.32
CA ASN A 13 5.32 12.69 26.23
C ASN A 13 5.83 11.28 25.98
N SER A 14 7.15 11.12 25.87
CA SER A 14 7.81 9.82 25.63
C SER A 14 7.84 8.92 26.87
N SER A 15 7.07 9.26 27.91
CA SER A 15 6.88 8.47 29.11
C SER A 15 5.42 8.52 29.55
N PHE A 16 4.98 7.50 30.29
CA PHE A 16 3.68 7.47 30.93
C PHE A 16 3.85 7.33 32.45
N SER A 17 3.01 8.06 33.19
CA SER A 17 2.84 7.91 34.64
C SER A 17 1.35 8.06 34.96
N GLU A 18 0.88 7.42 36.03
CA GLU A 18 -0.53 7.51 36.46
C GLU A 18 -0.96 8.97 36.72
N ASN A 19 -0.03 9.83 37.18
CA ASN A 19 -0.28 11.26 37.36
C ASN A 19 -0.68 11.96 36.05
N HIS A 20 -0.26 11.46 34.90
CA HIS A 20 -0.67 12.02 33.61
C HIS A 20 -2.17 11.85 33.33
N ILE A 21 -2.87 10.95 34.03
CA ILE A 21 -4.33 10.79 33.91
C ILE A 21 -5.02 12.00 34.55
N THR A 22 -4.60 12.40 35.74
CA THR A 22 -5.30 13.39 36.59
C THR A 22 -4.70 14.80 36.54
N ASP A 23 -3.39 14.97 36.33
CA ASP A 23 -2.75 16.29 36.37
C ASP A 23 -2.62 16.90 34.95
N PHE A 24 -3.18 18.10 34.77
CA PHE A 24 -3.04 18.88 33.55
C PHE A 24 -1.97 19.98 33.65
N ALA A 25 -1.50 20.33 34.85
CA ALA A 25 -0.47 21.35 35.06
C ALA A 25 0.90 20.97 34.44
N ASP A 26 1.09 19.66 34.20
CA ASP A 26 2.28 19.04 33.63
C ASP A 26 2.32 19.04 32.10
N ILE A 27 1.25 19.48 31.41
CA ILE A 27 1.23 19.52 29.94
C ILE A 27 2.27 20.44 29.32
N ARG A 28 2.84 21.35 30.11
CA ARG A 28 3.95 22.23 29.70
C ARG A 28 5.23 21.44 29.39
N PHE A 29 5.36 20.21 29.88
CA PHE A 29 6.47 19.31 29.59
C PHE A 29 6.18 18.34 28.44
N PHE A 30 5.01 18.46 27.79
CA PHE A 30 4.65 17.68 26.62
C PHE A 30 5.03 18.44 25.34
N GLU A 31 5.47 17.71 24.33
CA GLU A 31 5.67 18.24 23.00
C GLU A 31 4.33 18.43 22.30
N LYS A 32 4.13 19.59 21.66
CA LYS A 32 2.95 19.84 20.84
C LYS A 32 3.12 19.21 19.45
N ILE A 33 2.27 18.26 19.12
CA ILE A 33 2.33 17.46 17.89
C ILE A 33 1.01 17.48 17.12
N ASN A 34 1.06 17.04 15.86
CA ASN A 34 -0.12 16.77 15.04
C ASN A 34 -0.06 15.34 14.52
N LEU A 35 -1.22 14.68 14.50
CA LEU A 35 -1.37 13.34 13.94
C LEU A 35 -1.40 13.37 12.41
N PRO A 36 -1.07 12.27 11.72
CA PRO A 36 -0.40 11.06 12.25
C PRO A 36 0.96 11.35 12.89
N HIS A 37 1.31 10.57 13.91
CA HIS A 37 2.55 10.76 14.69
C HIS A 37 3.22 9.42 15.02
N THR A 38 4.55 9.38 14.90
CA THR A 38 5.39 8.28 15.41
C THR A 38 6.01 8.68 16.75
N VAL A 39 6.12 7.76 17.70
CA VAL A 39 6.77 8.05 19.00
C VAL A 39 8.24 8.45 18.87
N LYS A 40 8.89 8.03 17.78
CA LYS A 40 10.30 8.28 17.51
C LYS A 40 10.55 8.32 16.01
N GLU A 41 11.17 9.40 15.53
CA GLU A 41 11.81 9.39 14.21
C GLU A 41 13.13 8.62 14.30
N ILE A 42 13.35 7.73 13.33
CA ILE A 42 14.55 6.90 13.25
C ILE A 42 15.48 7.39 12.13
N PRO A 43 16.80 7.12 12.21
CA PRO A 43 17.69 7.26 11.07
C PRO A 43 17.25 6.43 9.86
N TYR A 44 17.78 6.75 8.67
CA TYR A 44 17.49 6.00 7.44
C TYR A 44 17.89 4.52 7.55
N ASN A 45 19.07 4.25 8.11
CA ASN A 45 19.66 2.92 8.32
C ASN A 45 20.61 2.95 9.54
N ASN A 46 21.18 1.80 9.91
CA ASN A 46 22.17 1.63 10.99
C ASN A 46 21.75 2.23 12.35
N PHE A 47 20.54 1.96 12.80
CA PHE A 47 20.02 2.40 14.08
C PHE A 47 19.65 1.23 14.99
N ASP A 48 19.48 1.52 16.28
CA ASP A 48 18.90 0.59 17.26
C ASP A 48 17.39 0.56 17.09
N GLU A 49 16.87 -0.56 16.59
CA GLU A 49 15.45 -0.78 16.36
C GLU A 49 14.60 -0.80 17.63
N THR A 50 15.21 -0.96 18.81
CA THR A 50 14.47 -0.92 20.08
C THR A 50 14.17 0.51 20.53
N CYS A 51 14.72 1.53 19.86
CA CYS A 51 14.63 2.93 20.31
C CYS A 51 13.21 3.52 20.31
N TYR A 52 12.23 2.86 19.68
CA TYR A 52 10.80 3.23 19.72
C TYR A 52 9.98 2.39 20.70
N GLN A 53 10.57 1.34 21.29
CA GLN A 53 9.88 0.38 22.16
C GLN A 53 9.79 0.93 23.59
N PHE A 54 8.87 1.84 23.82
CA PHE A 54 8.59 2.40 25.14
C PHE A 54 7.11 2.75 25.31
N VAL A 55 6.71 2.99 26.56
CA VAL A 55 5.36 3.45 26.90
C VAL A 55 5.31 4.97 26.88
N SER A 56 4.36 5.53 26.14
CA SER A 56 4.20 6.96 25.91
C SER A 56 2.80 7.46 26.27
N CYS A 57 2.64 8.77 26.37
CA CYS A 57 1.39 9.43 26.72
C CYS A 57 1.01 10.47 25.66
N TYR A 58 -0.22 10.38 25.16
CA TYR A 58 -0.83 11.38 24.29
C TYR A 58 -1.99 12.05 25.02
N LYS A 59 -2.07 13.38 25.00
CA LYS A 59 -3.20 14.15 25.54
C LYS A 59 -3.80 15.04 24.47
N LYS A 60 -5.14 15.14 24.45
CA LYS A 60 -5.89 16.03 23.57
C LYS A 60 -6.96 16.76 24.34
N LYS A 61 -6.94 18.09 24.20
CA LYS A 61 -8.06 18.96 24.57
C LYS A 61 -9.01 19.12 23.40
N PHE A 62 -10.30 19.00 23.66
CA PHE A 62 -11.34 19.30 22.69
C PHE A 62 -12.62 19.75 23.41
N THR A 63 -13.43 20.55 22.70
CA THR A 63 -14.78 20.91 23.13
C THR A 63 -15.79 20.21 22.24
N LEU A 64 -16.98 19.93 22.76
CA LEU A 64 -18.07 19.34 22.00
C LEU A 64 -19.35 20.14 22.23
N ASP A 65 -19.96 20.64 21.16
CA ASP A 65 -21.06 21.59 21.26
C ASP A 65 -22.29 21.03 22.00
N LYS A 66 -23.04 21.91 22.68
CA LYS A 66 -24.27 21.53 23.42
C LYS A 66 -25.33 20.88 22.54
N GLU A 67 -25.30 21.10 21.22
CA GLU A 67 -26.21 20.48 20.26
C GLU A 67 -26.11 18.95 20.22
N TYR A 68 -25.00 18.38 20.69
CA TYR A 68 -24.79 16.94 20.76
C TYR A 68 -25.21 16.32 22.10
N SER A 69 -25.72 17.11 23.04
CA SER A 69 -26.17 16.59 24.33
C SER A 69 -27.32 15.58 24.13
N GLY A 70 -27.23 14.43 24.79
CA GLY A 70 -28.20 13.33 24.68
C GLY A 70 -28.04 12.44 23.44
N LYS A 71 -26.99 12.65 22.64
CA LYS A 71 -26.60 11.82 21.49
C LYS A 71 -25.59 10.74 21.86
N LYS A 72 -25.36 9.78 20.96
CA LYS A 72 -24.28 8.79 21.09
C LYS A 72 -22.99 9.37 20.54
N VAL A 73 -21.91 9.30 21.31
CA VAL A 73 -20.61 9.87 20.96
C VAL A 73 -19.55 8.77 21.09
N PHE A 74 -18.88 8.47 19.99
CA PHE A 74 -17.79 7.50 19.96
C PHE A 74 -16.47 8.19 19.65
N ILE A 75 -15.42 7.86 20.38
CA ILE A 75 -14.04 8.15 19.97
C ILE A 75 -13.54 6.98 19.11
N ASN A 76 -12.97 7.29 17.95
CA ASN A 76 -12.52 6.30 16.96
C ASN A 76 -11.03 6.50 16.71
N PHE A 77 -10.29 5.40 16.69
CA PHE A 77 -8.87 5.33 16.35
C PHE A 77 -8.71 4.41 15.15
N ALA A 78 -8.15 4.94 14.06
CA ALA A 78 -7.91 4.15 12.85
C ALA A 78 -6.64 3.28 12.92
N GLY A 79 -5.83 3.44 13.97
CA GLY A 79 -4.66 2.61 14.27
C GLY A 79 -3.71 3.27 15.28
N VAL A 80 -3.29 2.48 16.28
CA VAL A 80 -2.36 2.91 17.35
C VAL A 80 -1.38 1.78 17.59
N MET A 81 -0.09 2.00 17.34
CA MET A 81 0.92 0.95 17.50
C MET A 81 1.48 0.91 18.94
N THR A 82 1.30 -0.15 19.73
CA THR A 82 0.54 -1.39 19.41
C THR A 82 -0.54 -1.74 20.43
N TYR A 83 -0.40 -1.27 21.67
CA TYR A 83 -1.41 -1.39 22.71
C TYR A 83 -1.80 -0.01 23.21
N ALA A 84 -3.10 0.21 23.39
CA ALA A 84 -3.65 1.50 23.79
C ALA A 84 -4.60 1.34 24.99
N GLU A 85 -4.44 2.20 26.00
CA GLU A 85 -5.47 2.44 27.03
C GLU A 85 -5.98 3.87 26.89
N VAL A 86 -7.30 4.04 26.91
CA VAL A 86 -7.96 5.32 26.66
C VAL A 86 -8.67 5.80 27.92
N PHE A 87 -8.44 7.07 28.25
CA PHE A 87 -9.08 7.76 29.37
C PHE A 87 -9.72 9.06 28.88
N LEU A 88 -10.90 9.40 29.40
CA LEU A 88 -11.57 10.66 29.13
C LEU A 88 -12.00 11.31 30.45
N ASN A 89 -11.56 12.55 30.69
CA ASN A 89 -11.85 13.30 31.91
C ASN A 89 -11.54 12.45 33.16
N GLU A 90 -10.36 11.83 33.19
CA GLU A 90 -9.85 10.97 34.26
C GLU A 90 -10.53 9.58 34.39
N HIS A 91 -11.58 9.32 33.62
CA HIS A 91 -12.23 8.01 33.60
C HIS A 91 -11.58 7.05 32.62
N TYR A 92 -11.30 5.83 33.05
CA TYR A 92 -10.90 4.74 32.15
C TYR A 92 -12.06 4.33 31.25
N ILE A 93 -11.80 4.31 29.94
CA ILE A 93 -12.80 4.01 28.91
C ILE A 93 -12.62 2.59 28.37
N GLY A 94 -11.38 2.15 28.13
CA GLY A 94 -11.08 0.82 27.62
C GLY A 94 -9.67 0.68 27.06
N GLU A 95 -9.35 -0.53 26.63
CA GLU A 95 -8.08 -0.90 26.01
C GLU A 95 -8.28 -1.54 24.62
N HIS A 96 -7.25 -1.45 23.78
CA HIS A 96 -7.18 -2.15 22.50
C HIS A 96 -5.84 -2.87 22.34
N LYS A 97 -5.90 -4.14 21.91
CA LYS A 97 -4.73 -4.98 21.63
C LYS A 97 -4.56 -5.12 20.11
N GLY A 98 -3.45 -4.61 19.58
CA GLY A 98 -3.11 -4.73 18.17
C GLY A 98 -2.99 -3.38 17.48
N GLY A 99 -1.97 -3.25 16.62
CA GLY A 99 -1.62 -1.96 16.03
C GLY A 99 -2.39 -1.54 14.78
N TYR A 100 -2.95 -2.51 14.04
CA TYR A 100 -3.31 -2.32 12.63
C TYR A 100 -4.80 -2.18 12.35
N THR A 101 -5.65 -2.60 13.28
CA THR A 101 -7.11 -2.57 13.18
C THR A 101 -7.70 -1.31 13.80
N GLU A 102 -8.88 -0.93 13.33
CA GLU A 102 -9.60 0.23 13.84
C GLU A 102 -10.41 -0.15 15.08
N PHE A 103 -10.48 0.73 16.06
CA PHE A 103 -11.29 0.52 17.27
C PHE A 103 -12.03 1.79 17.68
N LYS A 104 -13.14 1.62 18.39
CA LYS A 104 -13.98 2.71 18.88
C LYS A 104 -14.50 2.44 20.28
N PHE A 105 -14.64 3.50 21.08
CA PHE A 105 -15.27 3.44 22.39
C PHE A 105 -16.43 4.42 22.49
N ASP A 106 -17.51 3.98 23.13
CA ASP A 106 -18.63 4.85 23.49
C ASP A 106 -18.23 5.72 24.69
N ILE A 107 -18.23 7.03 24.48
CA ILE A 107 -17.85 8.02 25.50
C ILE A 107 -19.01 8.92 25.90
N SER A 108 -20.24 8.59 25.51
CA SER A 108 -21.43 9.39 25.76
C SER A 108 -21.62 9.81 27.21
N ASP A 109 -21.32 8.92 28.15
CA ASP A 109 -21.55 9.14 29.57
C ASP A 109 -20.40 9.90 30.25
N TYR A 110 -19.28 10.08 29.56
CA TYR A 110 -18.04 10.67 30.11
C TYR A 110 -17.70 12.03 29.50
N VAL A 111 -18.24 12.35 28.32
CA VAL A 111 -18.02 13.62 27.63
C VAL A 111 -18.84 14.76 28.25
N VAL A 112 -18.21 15.91 28.43
CA VAL A 112 -18.88 17.15 28.84
C VAL A 112 -19.18 18.03 27.63
N PHE A 113 -20.36 18.65 27.60
CA PHE A 113 -20.84 19.42 26.45
C PHE A 113 -20.80 20.94 26.69
N GLY A 114 -20.65 21.70 25.61
CA GLY A 114 -20.56 23.16 25.60
C GLY A 114 -19.12 23.67 25.63
N ASN A 115 -18.90 24.77 26.35
CA ASN A 115 -17.60 25.46 26.39
C ASN A 115 -16.60 24.80 27.35
N SER A 116 -16.99 23.71 28.03
CA SER A 116 -16.10 22.97 28.91
C SER A 116 -15.14 22.11 28.08
N GLU A 117 -13.85 22.15 28.45
CA GLU A 117 -12.84 21.31 27.82
C GLU A 117 -13.00 19.85 28.27
N ASN A 118 -12.94 18.93 27.31
CA ASN A 118 -12.70 17.52 27.56
C ASN A 118 -11.22 17.21 27.40
N ILE A 119 -10.73 16.29 28.22
CA ILE A 119 -9.34 15.84 28.19
C ILE A 119 -9.33 14.35 27.86
N LEU A 120 -8.88 14.03 26.65
CA LEU A 120 -8.58 12.67 26.22
C LEU A 120 -7.10 12.39 26.55
N THR A 121 -6.84 11.29 27.27
CA THR A 121 -5.50 10.78 27.54
C THR A 121 -5.40 9.37 26.96
N VAL A 122 -4.34 9.10 26.22
CA VAL A 122 -4.08 7.79 25.62
C VAL A 122 -2.68 7.34 26.03
N LYS A 123 -2.62 6.25 26.78
CA LYS A 123 -1.37 5.52 27.03
C LYS A 123 -1.13 4.63 25.82
N VAL A 124 0.07 4.71 25.27
CA VAL A 124 0.47 3.90 24.12
C VAL A 124 1.71 3.12 24.48
N ASP A 125 1.60 1.79 24.46
CA ASP A 125 2.73 0.88 24.62
C ASP A 125 3.16 0.40 23.23
N SER A 126 4.36 0.81 22.83
CA SER A 126 4.96 0.48 21.54
C SER A 126 6.00 -0.65 21.63
N THR A 127 6.04 -1.36 22.77
CA THR A 127 6.90 -2.54 22.93
C THR A 127 6.35 -3.74 22.16
N GLU A 128 7.23 -4.67 21.79
CA GLU A 128 6.88 -5.89 21.07
C GLU A 128 6.31 -6.94 22.02
N ARG A 129 5.06 -6.73 22.41
CA ARG A 129 4.36 -7.55 23.40
C ARG A 129 4.00 -8.93 22.85
N SER A 130 4.53 -9.99 23.45
CA SER A 130 4.31 -11.37 23.01
C SER A 130 2.86 -11.86 23.11
N ASP A 131 1.96 -11.12 23.79
CA ASP A 131 0.52 -11.40 23.84
C ASP A 131 -0.28 -10.81 22.67
N ILE A 132 0.38 -10.12 21.72
CA ILE A 132 -0.27 -9.39 20.63
C ILE A 132 0.38 -9.76 19.27
N PRO A 133 -0.38 -10.26 18.28
CA PRO A 133 0.11 -10.40 16.91
C PRO A 133 0.55 -9.04 16.33
N PRO A 134 1.69 -8.97 15.59
CA PRO A 134 2.48 -10.08 15.06
C PRO A 134 3.63 -10.57 15.97
N PHE A 135 3.74 -10.09 17.22
CA PHE A 135 4.92 -10.30 18.06
C PHE A 135 4.97 -11.68 18.72
N GLY A 136 6.18 -12.04 19.15
CA GLY A 136 6.51 -13.29 19.87
C GLY A 136 7.67 -14.05 19.25
N GLY A 137 8.04 -13.74 18.01
CA GLY A 137 9.25 -14.21 17.33
C GLY A 137 9.92 -13.08 16.55
N ALA A 138 10.93 -13.43 15.75
CA ALA A 138 11.55 -12.50 14.81
C ALA A 138 10.52 -12.01 13.77
N ILE A 139 10.70 -10.80 13.23
CA ILE A 139 9.81 -10.18 12.26
C ILE A 139 10.64 -9.48 11.19
N ASP A 140 10.41 -9.77 9.89
CA ASP A 140 11.11 -9.06 8.81
C ASP A 140 10.41 -7.73 8.45
N TYR A 141 10.15 -6.89 9.45
CA TYR A 141 9.72 -5.49 9.32
C TYR A 141 9.61 -4.83 10.70
N LEU A 142 9.80 -3.51 10.75
CA LEU A 142 9.55 -2.75 11.98
C LEU A 142 8.07 -2.36 12.11
N THR A 143 7.56 -2.36 13.34
CA THR A 143 6.19 -1.91 13.66
C THR A 143 6.12 -0.45 14.08
N TYR A 144 7.24 0.12 14.53
CA TYR A 144 7.32 1.49 15.06
C TYR A 144 6.39 1.68 16.28
N GLY A 145 5.96 2.91 16.55
CA GLY A 145 5.07 3.20 17.68
C GLY A 145 4.25 4.47 17.47
N GLY A 146 3.13 4.59 18.20
CA GLY A 146 2.36 5.83 18.30
C GLY A 146 1.00 5.82 17.60
N ILE A 147 0.34 6.97 17.63
CA ILE A 147 -0.95 7.18 16.98
C ILE A 147 -0.68 7.56 15.52
N TYR A 148 -0.43 6.54 14.70
CA TYR A 148 0.07 6.68 13.33
C TYR A 148 -1.05 6.77 12.27
N ARG A 149 -2.32 6.74 12.69
CA ARG A 149 -3.50 6.97 11.84
C ARG A 149 -4.47 7.94 12.51
N ASP A 150 -5.58 8.19 11.83
CA ASP A 150 -6.55 9.20 12.22
C ASP A 150 -7.26 8.90 13.54
N VAL A 151 -7.61 9.99 14.23
CA VAL A 151 -8.48 9.98 15.41
C VAL A 151 -9.64 10.93 15.17
N PHE A 152 -10.87 10.46 15.41
CA PHE A 152 -12.06 11.26 15.19
C PHE A 152 -13.22 10.87 16.11
N LEU A 153 -14.07 11.84 16.43
CA LEU A 153 -15.35 11.59 17.08
C LEU A 153 -16.41 11.26 16.03
N THR A 154 -17.27 10.30 16.34
CA THR A 154 -18.49 10.06 15.57
C THR A 154 -19.69 10.32 16.47
N VAL A 155 -20.60 11.17 16.01
CA VAL A 155 -21.83 11.50 16.75
C VAL A 155 -23.05 10.97 16.00
N PHE A 156 -23.89 10.25 16.73
CA PHE A 156 -25.11 9.61 16.24
C PHE A 156 -26.34 10.00 17.06
N GLU A 157 -27.51 9.99 16.45
CA GLU A 157 -28.75 9.90 17.22
C GLU A 157 -28.81 8.60 18.04
N LYS A 158 -29.77 8.49 18.98
CA LYS A 158 -29.97 7.26 19.79
C LYS A 158 -30.45 6.06 18.97
N VAL A 159 -30.90 6.29 17.75
CA VAL A 159 -31.19 5.22 16.79
C VAL A 159 -30.25 5.43 15.62
N TYR A 160 -29.36 4.48 15.38
CA TYR A 160 -28.27 4.67 14.43
C TYR A 160 -27.83 3.39 13.74
N PHE A 161 -27.16 3.56 12.60
CA PHE A 161 -26.53 2.46 11.89
C PHE A 161 -25.15 2.19 12.48
N ASP A 162 -24.94 0.97 12.97
CA ASP A 162 -23.63 0.53 13.45
C ASP A 162 -22.75 0.05 12.30
N ASN A 163 -23.32 -0.67 11.32
CA ASN A 163 -22.62 -1.08 10.10
C ASN A 163 -23.59 -1.36 8.93
N MET A 164 -23.05 -1.32 7.71
CA MET A 164 -23.69 -1.70 6.46
C MET A 164 -22.77 -2.64 5.66
N PHE A 165 -23.30 -3.76 5.18
CA PHE A 165 -22.63 -4.65 4.23
C PHE A 165 -23.34 -4.62 2.88
N LEU A 166 -22.60 -4.31 1.83
CA LEU A 166 -23.08 -4.20 0.45
C LEU A 166 -22.49 -5.32 -0.40
N PHE A 167 -23.33 -6.03 -1.14
CA PHE A 167 -22.86 -7.00 -2.12
C PHE A 167 -23.83 -7.12 -3.29
N ALA A 168 -23.25 -7.32 -4.48
CA ALA A 168 -23.99 -7.43 -5.73
C ALA A 168 -24.17 -8.89 -6.14
N ASP A 169 -25.36 -9.24 -6.64
CA ASP A 169 -25.72 -10.52 -7.21
C ASP A 169 -26.08 -10.34 -8.69
N ASN A 170 -26.12 -11.44 -9.46
CA ASN A 170 -26.48 -11.44 -10.89
C ASN A 170 -25.67 -10.41 -11.72
N VAL A 171 -24.40 -10.22 -11.36
CA VAL A 171 -23.58 -9.12 -11.88
C VAL A 171 -23.41 -9.20 -13.39
N LEU A 172 -23.30 -10.39 -13.96
CA LEU A 172 -23.14 -10.60 -15.40
C LEU A 172 -24.46 -10.64 -16.17
N GLU A 173 -25.60 -10.60 -15.47
CA GLU A 173 -26.92 -10.56 -16.10
C GLU A 173 -27.29 -9.16 -16.55
N SER A 174 -28.28 -9.07 -17.44
CA SER A 174 -28.83 -7.79 -17.93
C SER A 174 -29.52 -6.99 -16.82
N GLU A 175 -30.08 -7.67 -15.83
CA GLU A 175 -30.70 -7.10 -14.64
C GLU A 175 -29.91 -7.54 -13.40
N LYS A 176 -29.23 -6.57 -12.78
CA LYS A 176 -28.38 -6.82 -11.61
C LYS A 176 -29.18 -6.61 -10.32
N LYS A 177 -28.66 -7.18 -9.23
CA LYS A 177 -29.20 -7.01 -7.89
C LYS A 177 -28.11 -6.49 -6.96
N LEU A 178 -28.48 -5.62 -6.03
CA LEU A 178 -27.62 -5.16 -4.95
C LEU A 178 -28.36 -5.35 -3.63
N THR A 179 -27.71 -6.01 -2.68
CA THR A 179 -28.24 -6.24 -1.33
C THR A 179 -27.47 -5.37 -0.33
N ALA A 180 -28.20 -4.67 0.53
CA ALA A 180 -27.66 -3.94 1.67
C ALA A 180 -28.16 -4.58 2.98
N LYS A 181 -27.24 -5.20 3.72
CA LYS A 181 -27.48 -5.73 5.07
C LYS A 181 -27.05 -4.70 6.10
N LEU A 182 -27.96 -4.33 7.00
CA LEU A 182 -27.80 -3.22 7.94
C LEU A 182 -27.91 -3.74 9.38
N ASN A 183 -27.00 -3.28 10.25
CA ASN A 183 -27.19 -3.37 11.69
C ASN A 183 -27.65 -2.01 12.22
N VAL A 184 -28.86 -1.95 12.76
CA VAL A 184 -29.45 -0.74 13.35
C VAL A 184 -29.56 -0.91 14.86
N VAL A 185 -28.97 0.02 15.61
CA VAL A 185 -29.04 0.09 17.06
C VAL A 185 -30.16 1.03 17.49
N ASN A 186 -31.05 0.57 18.37
CA ASN A 186 -32.05 1.40 19.04
C ASN A 186 -31.74 1.51 20.54
N ASP A 187 -31.21 2.66 20.96
CA ASP A 187 -30.82 2.96 22.34
C ASP A 187 -31.88 3.77 23.12
N LEU A 188 -33.16 3.67 22.73
CA LEU A 188 -34.27 4.37 23.41
C LEU A 188 -34.95 3.57 24.53
N ASN A 189 -34.46 2.36 24.85
CA ASN A 189 -35.06 1.43 25.82
C ASN A 189 -36.58 1.20 25.62
N LYS A 190 -37.06 1.37 24.38
CA LYS A 190 -38.46 1.13 23.98
C LYS A 190 -38.52 0.73 22.51
N ASN A 191 -39.59 0.05 22.12
CA ASN A 191 -39.84 -0.24 20.72
C ASN A 191 -40.15 1.04 19.92
N ILE A 192 -39.78 1.00 18.65
CA ILE A 192 -40.25 1.93 17.62
C ILE A 192 -41.06 1.09 16.65
N GLU A 193 -42.35 1.34 16.50
CA GLU A 193 -43.23 0.48 15.68
C GLU A 193 -43.48 1.02 14.27
N ASP A 194 -43.01 2.24 13.98
CA ASP A 194 -43.24 2.93 12.70
C ASP A 194 -41.98 3.68 12.25
N ALA A 195 -40.91 2.92 12.01
CA ALA A 195 -39.73 3.44 11.32
C ALA A 195 -39.86 3.28 9.80
N LYS A 196 -39.35 4.27 9.07
CA LYS A 196 -39.22 4.26 7.61
C LYS A 196 -37.74 4.27 7.24
N ILE A 197 -37.35 3.40 6.31
CA ILE A 197 -36.00 3.36 5.78
C ILE A 197 -36.05 3.62 4.28
N THR A 198 -35.18 4.51 3.82
CA THR A 198 -34.98 4.85 2.42
C THR A 198 -33.53 4.61 2.06
N ALA A 199 -33.26 3.75 1.08
CA ALA A 199 -31.92 3.54 0.55
C ALA A 199 -31.84 4.03 -0.89
N GLN A 200 -30.79 4.76 -1.22
CA GLN A 200 -30.52 5.31 -2.55
C GLN A 200 -29.20 4.75 -3.06
N LEU A 201 -29.22 4.28 -4.31
CA LEU A 201 -28.03 3.93 -5.07
C LEU A 201 -27.68 5.11 -5.97
N LEU A 202 -26.47 5.64 -5.81
CA LEU A 202 -25.98 6.83 -6.48
C LEU A 202 -24.84 6.47 -7.43
N GLU A 203 -24.91 6.96 -8.67
CA GLU A 203 -23.79 7.02 -9.59
C GLU A 203 -23.08 8.39 -9.44
N ASN A 204 -21.75 8.42 -9.56
CA ASN A 204 -20.93 9.64 -9.46
C ASN A 204 -21.22 10.49 -8.21
N ASN A 205 -21.57 9.85 -7.09
CA ASN A 205 -21.94 10.48 -5.81
C ASN A 205 -23.09 11.50 -5.88
N SER A 206 -23.87 11.54 -6.95
CA SER A 206 -24.85 12.62 -7.16
C SER A 206 -26.12 12.18 -7.89
N GLU A 207 -26.03 11.26 -8.85
CA GLU A 207 -27.19 10.81 -9.61
C GLU A 207 -27.84 9.59 -8.96
N CYS A 208 -29.07 9.73 -8.46
CA CYS A 208 -29.82 8.61 -7.88
C CYS A 208 -30.42 7.73 -8.98
N ILE A 209 -29.88 6.53 -9.14
CA ILE A 209 -30.28 5.57 -10.19
C ILE A 209 -31.25 4.50 -9.69
N ALA A 210 -31.35 4.29 -8.38
CA ALA A 210 -32.35 3.41 -7.78
C ALA A 210 -32.67 3.81 -6.34
N THR A 211 -33.90 3.55 -5.90
CA THR A 211 -34.36 3.81 -4.53
C THR A 211 -35.18 2.63 -4.00
N VAL A 212 -34.94 2.25 -2.74
CA VAL A 212 -35.72 1.25 -2.00
C VAL A 212 -36.31 1.93 -0.77
N ILE A 213 -37.62 1.75 -0.54
CA ILE A 213 -38.32 2.29 0.63
C ILE A 213 -39.00 1.14 1.38
N LYS A 214 -38.78 1.05 2.69
CA LYS A 214 -39.53 0.20 3.61
C LYS A 214 -40.18 1.07 4.69
N GLN A 215 -41.42 0.77 5.03
CA GLN A 215 -42.23 1.51 6.03
C GLN A 215 -42.78 0.54 7.09
N ASN A 216 -43.28 1.07 8.20
CA ASN A 216 -43.81 0.29 9.33
C ASN A 216 -42.80 -0.74 9.88
N ILE A 217 -41.52 -0.36 9.94
CA ILE A 217 -40.47 -1.22 10.50
C ILE A 217 -40.52 -1.12 12.02
N SER A 218 -40.67 -2.26 12.69
CA SER A 218 -40.51 -2.36 14.14
C SER A 218 -39.03 -2.52 14.52
N LEU A 219 -38.51 -1.63 15.34
CA LEU A 219 -37.18 -1.73 15.94
C LEU A 219 -37.30 -1.99 17.44
N THR A 220 -36.80 -3.15 17.86
CA THR A 220 -36.67 -3.50 19.28
C THR A 220 -35.46 -2.79 19.90
N PRO A 221 -35.39 -2.62 21.23
CA PRO A 221 -34.19 -2.10 21.88
C PRO A 221 -32.94 -2.92 21.51
N LYS A 222 -31.80 -2.24 21.40
CA LYS A 222 -30.49 -2.80 20.99
C LYS A 222 -30.41 -3.10 19.48
N ASN A 223 -29.81 -4.23 19.10
CA ASN A 223 -29.42 -4.53 17.72
C ASN A 223 -30.59 -5.09 16.91
N ASN A 224 -30.78 -4.58 15.69
CA ASN A 224 -31.78 -5.03 14.74
C ASN A 224 -31.10 -5.25 13.39
N SER A 225 -31.28 -6.44 12.79
CA SER A 225 -30.76 -6.76 11.46
C SER A 225 -31.82 -6.50 10.40
N LEU A 226 -31.48 -5.70 9.39
CA LEU A 226 -32.37 -5.36 8.28
C LEU A 226 -31.70 -5.64 6.94
N GLU A 227 -32.50 -6.01 5.95
CA GLU A 227 -32.02 -6.24 4.58
C GLU A 227 -32.84 -5.40 3.59
N LEU A 228 -32.15 -4.68 2.70
CA LEU A 228 -32.74 -3.92 1.61
C LEU A 228 -32.20 -4.46 0.29
N ILE A 229 -33.08 -4.60 -0.71
CA ILE A 229 -32.71 -5.20 -2.00
C ILE A 229 -33.09 -4.23 -3.12
N PHE A 230 -32.09 -3.79 -3.87
CA PHE A 230 -32.26 -3.12 -5.15
C PHE A 230 -32.32 -4.20 -6.24
N ASN A 231 -33.49 -4.35 -6.88
CA ASN A 231 -33.71 -5.32 -7.96
C ASN A 231 -33.82 -4.60 -9.32
N ASN A 232 -33.70 -5.37 -10.40
CA ASN A 232 -33.90 -4.92 -11.78
C ASN A 232 -33.00 -3.74 -12.16
N LEU A 233 -31.77 -3.71 -11.64
CA LEU A 233 -30.81 -2.66 -11.94
C LEU A 233 -30.27 -2.86 -13.36
N LYS A 234 -30.65 -1.95 -14.26
CA LYS A 234 -30.26 -1.97 -15.69
C LYS A 234 -29.15 -0.96 -15.96
N ASN A 235 -28.40 -1.18 -17.03
CA ASN A 235 -27.35 -0.27 -17.51
C ASN A 235 -26.27 0.05 -16.47
N ILE A 236 -26.06 -0.84 -15.50
CA ILE A 236 -25.02 -0.72 -14.49
C ILE A 236 -23.68 -1.07 -15.11
N LYS A 237 -22.69 -0.17 -14.97
CA LYS A 237 -21.32 -0.39 -15.41
C LYS A 237 -20.59 -1.26 -14.40
N LEU A 238 -19.82 -2.23 -14.89
CA LEU A 238 -19.03 -3.10 -14.04
C LEU A 238 -17.78 -2.36 -13.56
N TRP A 239 -17.31 -2.74 -12.38
CA TRP A 239 -15.97 -2.39 -11.94
C TRP A 239 -14.99 -3.38 -12.54
N ASN A 240 -13.95 -2.88 -13.18
CA ASN A 240 -12.82 -3.66 -13.63
C ASN A 240 -11.51 -2.87 -13.44
N ILE A 241 -10.39 -3.45 -13.89
CA ILE A 241 -9.02 -2.92 -13.69
C ILE A 241 -8.80 -1.61 -14.48
N ASP A 242 -9.49 -1.42 -15.60
CA ASP A 242 -9.30 -0.27 -16.49
C ASP A 242 -10.44 0.76 -16.38
N GLU A 243 -11.61 0.31 -15.98
CA GLU A 243 -12.85 1.07 -15.76
C GLU A 243 -13.38 0.78 -14.34
N PRO A 244 -12.79 1.40 -13.31
CA PRO A 244 -13.17 1.17 -11.91
C PRO A 244 -14.46 1.90 -11.52
N ASN A 245 -15.59 1.53 -12.13
CA ASN A 245 -16.89 2.15 -11.86
C ASN A 245 -17.36 1.85 -10.41
N ILE A 246 -17.41 2.88 -9.57
CA ILE A 246 -17.85 2.81 -8.17
C ILE A 246 -19.20 3.51 -8.02
N TYR A 247 -20.08 2.90 -7.22
CA TYR A 247 -21.36 3.45 -6.81
C TYR A 247 -21.35 3.75 -5.32
N THR A 248 -22.26 4.62 -4.90
CA THR A 248 -22.44 4.97 -3.48
C THR A 248 -23.85 4.59 -3.05
N VAL A 249 -23.97 3.91 -1.90
CA VAL A 249 -25.26 3.64 -1.28
C VAL A 249 -25.41 4.54 -0.06
N THR A 250 -26.47 5.33 -0.03
CA THR A 250 -26.87 6.10 1.15
C THR A 250 -28.18 5.56 1.69
N VAL A 251 -28.20 5.21 2.97
CA VAL A 251 -29.38 4.72 3.67
C VAL A 251 -29.77 5.70 4.76
N PHE A 252 -31.04 6.09 4.75
CA PHE A 252 -31.66 6.96 5.73
C PHE A 252 -32.64 6.15 6.57
N ILE A 253 -32.67 6.42 7.88
CA ILE A 253 -33.72 5.95 8.78
C ILE A 253 -34.47 7.13 9.37
N GLU A 254 -35.78 7.15 9.17
CA GLU A 254 -36.72 8.12 9.70
C GLU A 254 -37.60 7.45 10.77
N TYR A 255 -37.76 8.09 11.93
CA TYR A 255 -38.70 7.64 12.96
C TYR A 255 -39.31 8.84 13.72
N ASN A 256 -40.51 8.66 14.28
CA ASN A 256 -41.24 9.71 15.00
C ASN A 256 -41.37 11.03 14.20
N LYS A 257 -41.69 10.91 12.90
CA LYS A 257 -41.98 12.00 11.94
C LYS A 257 -40.89 13.04 11.66
N ASN A 258 -39.70 13.02 12.31
CA ASN A 258 -38.66 14.04 12.09
C ASN A 258 -37.20 13.60 12.32
N LYS A 259 -36.93 12.46 12.99
CA LYS A 259 -35.53 12.09 13.29
C LYS A 259 -34.96 11.25 12.16
N GLN A 260 -33.93 11.79 11.49
CA GLN A 260 -33.22 11.17 10.38
C GLN A 260 -31.77 10.88 10.79
N GLU A 261 -31.34 9.62 10.67
CA GLU A 261 -29.92 9.23 10.69
C GLU A 261 -29.57 8.65 9.32
N GLU A 262 -28.28 8.73 8.95
CA GLU A 262 -27.80 8.23 7.65
C GLU A 262 -26.49 7.46 7.78
N ILE A 263 -26.32 6.46 6.90
CA ILE A 263 -25.05 5.78 6.63
C ILE A 263 -24.79 5.76 5.13
N THR A 264 -23.54 5.99 4.77
CA THR A 264 -23.09 5.97 3.37
C THR A 264 -21.85 5.12 3.25
N ASP A 265 -21.82 4.27 2.24
CA ASP A 265 -20.62 3.54 1.84
C ASP A 265 -20.60 3.32 0.33
N ILE A 266 -19.46 2.86 -0.18
CA ILE A 266 -19.32 2.48 -1.58
C ILE A 266 -19.62 1.02 -1.83
N THR A 267 -19.95 0.75 -3.08
CA THR A 267 -20.05 -0.60 -3.64
C THR A 267 -19.59 -0.57 -5.09
N ALA A 268 -19.44 -1.75 -5.67
CA ALA A 268 -19.35 -1.89 -7.11
C ALA A 268 -19.95 -3.21 -7.58
N PHE A 269 -20.16 -3.31 -8.88
CA PHE A 269 -20.67 -4.52 -9.52
C PHE A 269 -19.52 -5.22 -10.23
N ARG A 270 -19.07 -6.34 -9.66
CA ARG A 270 -18.05 -7.22 -10.26
C ARG A 270 -18.23 -8.66 -9.80
N THR A 271 -17.80 -9.62 -10.60
CA THR A 271 -17.55 -10.99 -10.13
C THR A 271 -16.06 -11.23 -10.00
N VAL A 272 -15.68 -12.00 -8.99
CA VAL A 272 -14.29 -12.39 -8.74
C VAL A 272 -14.26 -13.86 -8.40
N GLU A 273 -13.38 -14.61 -9.07
CA GLU A 273 -13.26 -16.05 -8.88
C GLU A 273 -11.82 -16.49 -9.07
N PHE A 274 -11.28 -17.16 -8.07
CA PHE A 274 -10.07 -17.98 -8.16
C PHE A 274 -10.53 -19.43 -8.32
N ASN A 275 -10.22 -20.07 -9.44
CA ASN A 275 -10.50 -21.48 -9.67
C ASN A 275 -9.24 -22.21 -10.18
N SER A 276 -9.35 -23.52 -10.43
CA SER A 276 -8.23 -24.34 -10.93
C SER A 276 -7.74 -23.99 -12.34
N ASN A 277 -8.41 -23.07 -13.03
CA ASN A 277 -8.05 -22.55 -14.35
C ASN A 277 -7.54 -21.09 -14.31
N GLY A 278 -7.28 -20.55 -13.12
CA GLY A 278 -6.72 -19.20 -12.94
C GLY A 278 -7.66 -18.24 -12.21
N PHE A 279 -7.38 -16.95 -12.35
CA PHE A 279 -8.17 -15.86 -11.77
C PHE A 279 -9.10 -15.23 -12.82
N PHE A 280 -10.35 -15.00 -12.44
CA PHE A 280 -11.37 -14.43 -13.29
C PHE A 280 -11.97 -13.18 -12.65
N LEU A 281 -12.02 -12.10 -13.42
CA LEU A 281 -12.72 -10.87 -13.07
C LEU A 281 -13.80 -10.64 -14.13
N ASN A 282 -15.06 -10.55 -13.70
CA ASN A 282 -16.21 -10.40 -14.61
C ASN A 282 -16.31 -11.51 -15.68
N GLY A 283 -15.83 -12.71 -15.37
CA GLY A 283 -15.79 -13.86 -16.29
C GLY A 283 -14.60 -13.89 -17.24
N GLU A 284 -13.75 -12.87 -17.24
CA GLU A 284 -12.54 -12.83 -18.05
C GLU A 284 -11.33 -13.33 -17.24
N ASN A 285 -10.52 -14.21 -17.83
CA ASN A 285 -9.29 -14.68 -17.21
C ASN A 285 -8.25 -13.56 -17.25
N ILE A 286 -7.70 -13.22 -16.07
CA ILE A 286 -6.68 -12.19 -15.92
C ILE A 286 -5.49 -12.78 -15.18
N ILE A 287 -4.31 -12.69 -15.79
CA ILE A 287 -3.05 -13.03 -15.11
C ILE A 287 -2.73 -11.94 -14.10
N LEU A 288 -2.66 -12.32 -12.83
CA LEU A 288 -2.29 -11.41 -11.74
C LEU A 288 -0.78 -11.12 -11.79
N ARG A 289 -0.42 -9.85 -11.92
CA ARG A 289 0.95 -9.35 -11.89
C ARG A 289 1.02 -8.25 -10.85
N GLY A 290 1.61 -8.59 -9.72
CA GLY A 290 1.62 -7.71 -8.56
C GLY A 290 2.94 -7.63 -7.83
N LEU A 291 2.87 -6.89 -6.71
CA LEU A 291 3.96 -6.65 -5.78
C LEU A 291 3.40 -6.65 -4.35
N ASN A 292 4.27 -6.96 -3.40
CA ASN A 292 3.99 -6.80 -1.97
C ASN A 292 4.35 -5.39 -1.51
N ARG A 293 3.50 -4.76 -0.70
CA ARG A 293 3.68 -3.38 -0.22
C ARG A 293 3.60 -3.30 1.29
N HIS A 294 4.66 -2.80 1.94
CA HIS A 294 4.60 -2.30 3.31
C HIS A 294 4.07 -0.86 3.36
N GLN A 295 3.49 -0.46 4.50
CA GLN A 295 3.11 0.93 4.78
C GLN A 295 4.24 1.79 5.40
N SER A 296 5.47 1.29 5.43
CA SER A 296 6.63 1.97 6.02
C SER A 296 7.21 3.03 5.09
N PHE A 297 7.64 4.13 5.69
CA PHE A 297 8.34 5.23 5.05
C PHE A 297 9.62 5.55 5.84
N PRO A 298 10.67 6.07 5.17
CA PRO A 298 11.88 6.50 5.85
C PRO A 298 11.57 7.45 7.01
N TYR A 299 12.32 7.31 8.11
CA TYR A 299 12.29 8.17 9.30
C TYR A 299 11.04 8.05 10.17
N VAL A 300 9.84 8.15 9.60
CA VAL A 300 8.57 8.23 10.36
C VAL A 300 7.80 6.92 10.44
N GLY A 301 8.31 5.86 9.83
CA GLY A 301 7.66 4.55 9.82
C GLY A 301 6.28 4.63 9.18
N TYR A 302 5.22 4.31 9.94
CA TYR A 302 3.85 4.28 9.43
C TYR A 302 3.14 5.65 9.45
N ALA A 303 3.72 6.68 10.07
CA ALA A 303 3.04 7.92 10.41
C ALA A 303 3.00 8.98 9.28
N LEU A 304 2.57 8.57 8.07
CA LEU A 304 2.28 9.50 6.97
C LEU A 304 0.78 9.60 6.66
N PRO A 305 0.29 10.81 6.32
CA PRO A 305 -1.14 11.07 6.11
C PRO A 305 -1.67 10.48 4.81
N ARG A 306 -2.99 10.63 4.62
CA ARG A 306 -3.78 10.22 3.46
C ARG A 306 -3.02 10.30 2.12
N ARG A 307 -2.44 11.46 1.78
CA ARG A 307 -1.80 11.66 0.48
C ARG A 307 -0.65 10.69 0.20
N ALA A 308 0.17 10.36 1.19
CA ALA A 308 1.25 9.38 0.99
C ALA A 308 0.71 7.97 0.72
N GLN A 309 -0.38 7.60 1.38
CA GLN A 309 -1.04 6.30 1.21
C GLN A 309 -1.67 6.20 -0.18
N GLU A 310 -2.38 7.24 -0.63
CA GLU A 310 -2.93 7.33 -1.98
C GLU A 310 -1.81 7.28 -3.04
N ARG A 311 -0.71 7.97 -2.77
CA ARG A 311 0.43 8.04 -3.70
C ARG A 311 1.12 6.69 -3.89
N ASP A 312 1.28 5.87 -2.86
CA ASP A 312 1.81 4.51 -3.02
C ASP A 312 0.91 3.66 -3.95
N ALA A 313 -0.42 3.77 -3.84
CA ALA A 313 -1.35 3.08 -4.76
C ALA A 313 -1.23 3.59 -6.20
N GLU A 314 -1.03 4.90 -6.39
CA GLU A 314 -0.80 5.50 -7.71
C GLU A 314 0.53 5.06 -8.33
N ILE A 315 1.59 4.96 -7.54
CA ILE A 315 2.90 4.47 -8.01
C ILE A 315 2.77 3.02 -8.46
N LEU A 316 2.11 2.17 -7.67
CA LEU A 316 1.88 0.77 -8.03
C LEU A 316 1.06 0.66 -9.33
N LYS A 317 -0.09 1.33 -9.41
CA LYS A 317 -0.98 1.22 -10.58
C LYS A 317 -0.43 1.91 -11.82
N ASN A 318 -0.01 3.17 -11.70
CA ASN A 318 0.25 4.04 -12.85
C ASN A 318 1.71 4.00 -13.27
N GLU A 319 2.65 4.03 -12.31
CA GLU A 319 4.08 4.03 -12.64
C GLU A 319 4.57 2.61 -12.92
N LEU A 320 4.33 1.68 -11.99
CA LEU A 320 4.75 0.28 -12.12
C LEU A 320 3.77 -0.58 -12.92
N GLY A 321 2.53 -0.14 -13.17
CA GLY A 321 1.62 -0.88 -14.05
C GLY A 321 1.12 -2.21 -13.48
N VAL A 322 1.20 -2.45 -12.16
CA VAL A 322 0.69 -3.68 -11.55
C VAL A 322 -0.84 -3.68 -11.49
N ASN A 323 -1.43 -4.87 -11.53
CA ASN A 323 -2.88 -5.05 -11.48
C ASN A 323 -3.40 -5.59 -10.15
N ILE A 324 -2.51 -6.10 -9.28
CA ILE A 324 -2.80 -6.49 -7.91
C ILE A 324 -1.67 -6.05 -6.95
N VAL A 325 -2.03 -5.78 -5.70
CA VAL A 325 -1.10 -5.55 -4.60
C VAL A 325 -1.48 -6.40 -3.39
N ARG A 326 -0.48 -6.89 -2.67
CA ARG A 326 -0.67 -7.53 -1.36
C ARG A 326 -0.24 -6.60 -0.23
N THR A 327 -1.06 -6.49 0.81
CA THR A 327 -0.78 -5.65 1.99
C THR A 327 0.10 -6.39 3.00
N SER A 328 1.37 -6.61 2.66
CA SER A 328 2.31 -7.33 3.51
C SER A 328 2.62 -6.55 4.81
N HIS A 329 2.42 -7.10 6.01
CA HIS A 329 1.68 -8.32 6.37
C HIS A 329 0.61 -8.00 7.41
N TYR A 330 -0.28 -7.08 7.06
CA TYR A 330 -1.27 -6.49 7.97
C TYR A 330 -2.30 -5.63 7.23
N PRO A 331 -3.48 -5.36 7.84
CA PRO A 331 -4.46 -4.43 7.30
C PRO A 331 -3.88 -3.03 7.13
N GLN A 332 -4.09 -2.44 5.95
CA GLN A 332 -3.50 -1.15 5.60
C GLN A 332 -4.48 0.01 5.72
N SER A 333 -3.99 1.23 5.49
CA SER A 333 -4.80 2.43 5.63
C SER A 333 -6.01 2.38 4.69
N ARG A 334 -7.19 2.71 5.20
CA ARG A 334 -8.39 2.93 4.37
C ARG A 334 -8.15 3.87 3.19
N TYR A 335 -7.21 4.81 3.30
CA TYR A 335 -6.87 5.71 2.20
C TYR A 335 -6.17 4.98 1.05
N PHE A 336 -5.25 4.06 1.37
CA PHE A 336 -4.61 3.20 0.37
C PHE A 336 -5.65 2.30 -0.31
N LEU A 337 -6.47 1.59 0.48
CA LEU A 337 -7.47 0.65 -0.03
C LEU A 337 -8.54 1.34 -0.86
N ARG A 338 -9.02 2.50 -0.39
CA ARG A 338 -9.98 3.34 -1.13
C ARG A 338 -9.38 3.80 -2.45
N ARG A 339 -8.11 4.22 -2.45
CA ARG A 339 -7.43 4.62 -3.69
C ARG A 339 -7.29 3.45 -4.65
N CYS A 340 -7.03 2.24 -4.15
CA CYS A 340 -7.01 1.03 -4.99
C CYS A 340 -8.37 0.79 -5.67
N CYS A 341 -9.48 0.99 -4.95
CA CYS A 341 -10.83 0.91 -5.54
C CYS A 341 -10.99 1.91 -6.69
N GLU A 342 -10.58 3.16 -6.49
CA GLU A 342 -10.72 4.24 -7.46
C GLU A 342 -9.81 4.09 -8.68
N LEU A 343 -8.68 3.40 -8.52
CA LEU A 343 -7.68 3.20 -9.57
C LEU A 343 -7.86 1.90 -10.36
N GLY A 344 -8.72 0.98 -9.92
CA GLY A 344 -8.80 -0.36 -10.52
C GLY A 344 -7.55 -1.20 -10.21
N LEU A 345 -7.05 -1.11 -8.96
CA LEU A 345 -5.95 -1.93 -8.46
C LEU A 345 -6.53 -2.99 -7.52
N LEU A 346 -6.39 -4.27 -7.87
CA LEU A 346 -6.86 -5.37 -7.03
C LEU A 346 -6.02 -5.45 -5.75
N VAL A 347 -6.61 -5.92 -4.65
CA VAL A 347 -5.96 -6.03 -3.35
C VAL A 347 -6.15 -7.44 -2.78
N PHE A 348 -5.04 -8.02 -2.33
CA PHE A 348 -5.01 -9.14 -1.41
C PHE A 348 -4.65 -8.59 -0.02
N GLU A 349 -5.63 -8.57 0.89
CA GLU A 349 -5.46 -8.04 2.25
C GLU A 349 -5.41 -9.17 3.29
N GLU A 350 -4.53 -9.05 4.28
CA GLU A 350 -4.28 -10.10 5.28
C GLU A 350 -4.13 -9.56 6.71
N ILE A 351 -4.36 -10.44 7.69
CA ILE A 351 -4.22 -10.14 9.11
C ILE A 351 -2.75 -9.90 9.52
N PRO A 352 -2.50 -9.17 10.64
CA PRO A 352 -1.14 -8.97 11.15
C PRO A 352 -0.45 -10.29 11.49
N GLY A 353 0.73 -10.54 10.92
CA GLY A 353 1.47 -11.75 11.24
C GLY A 353 2.79 -11.94 10.51
N TRP A 354 3.76 -12.57 11.18
CA TRP A 354 5.00 -13.06 10.56
C TRP A 354 5.49 -14.31 11.30
N ASN A 355 5.40 -15.48 10.66
CA ASN A 355 5.83 -16.83 11.07
C ASN A 355 5.28 -17.38 12.41
N TYR A 356 5.40 -16.62 13.50
CA TYR A 356 5.07 -17.01 14.86
C TYR A 356 3.57 -17.18 15.09
N ILE A 357 3.20 -18.26 15.76
CA ILE A 357 1.85 -18.48 16.31
C ILE A 357 1.99 -18.58 17.83
N GLY A 358 1.32 -17.68 18.54
CA GLY A 358 1.32 -17.66 19.99
C GLY A 358 0.36 -18.64 20.65
N ASP A 359 0.15 -18.45 21.95
CA ASP A 359 -0.81 -19.19 22.74
C ASP A 359 -2.27 -18.88 22.37
N LYS A 360 -3.21 -19.39 23.15
CA LYS A 360 -4.63 -19.21 22.90
C LYS A 360 -5.05 -17.73 22.94
N ASP A 361 -4.54 -16.93 23.87
CA ASP A 361 -4.94 -15.52 24.00
C ASP A 361 -4.42 -14.73 22.80
N TRP A 362 -3.19 -15.01 22.37
CA TRP A 362 -2.63 -14.45 21.13
C TRP A 362 -3.45 -14.83 19.89
N GLN A 363 -3.85 -16.10 19.77
CA GLN A 363 -4.69 -16.59 18.67
C GLN A 363 -6.09 -15.98 18.70
N ASP A 364 -6.63 -15.70 19.87
CA ASP A 364 -7.92 -15.03 20.03
C ASP A 364 -7.83 -13.58 19.54
N VAL A 365 -6.75 -12.85 19.83
CA VAL A 365 -6.48 -11.52 19.23
C VAL A 365 -6.33 -11.62 17.70
N ALA A 366 -5.67 -12.66 17.19
CA ALA A 366 -5.57 -12.87 15.74
C ALA A 366 -6.94 -13.14 15.09
N CYS A 367 -7.84 -13.88 15.77
CA CYS A 367 -9.21 -14.08 15.34
C CYS A 367 -10.02 -12.77 15.32
N ASP A 368 -9.85 -11.93 16.33
CA ASP A 368 -10.46 -10.59 16.37
C ASP A 368 -9.92 -9.73 15.21
N ASN A 369 -8.62 -9.79 14.91
CA ASN A 369 -8.04 -9.11 13.76
C ASN A 369 -8.66 -9.55 12.41
N VAL A 370 -8.97 -10.84 12.21
CA VAL A 370 -9.67 -11.32 11.00
C VAL A 370 -11.03 -10.64 10.89
N LYS A 371 -11.80 -10.67 11.98
CA LYS A 371 -13.14 -10.11 12.03
C LYS A 371 -13.11 -8.59 11.76
N ASP A 372 -12.25 -7.86 12.45
CA ASP A 372 -12.18 -6.40 12.38
C ASP A 372 -11.71 -5.93 10.99
N MET A 373 -10.70 -6.59 10.41
CA MET A 373 -10.25 -6.33 9.04
C MET A 373 -11.40 -6.47 8.04
N ILE A 374 -12.11 -7.61 8.06
CA ILE A 374 -13.17 -7.89 7.10
C ILE A 374 -14.36 -6.95 7.32
N ILE A 375 -14.79 -6.74 8.55
CA ILE A 375 -15.91 -5.86 8.87
C ILE A 375 -15.64 -4.42 8.41
N ALA A 376 -14.40 -3.94 8.56
CA ALA A 376 -14.01 -2.59 8.15
C ALA A 376 -13.93 -2.43 6.63
N HIS A 377 -13.49 -3.46 5.90
CA HIS A 377 -13.08 -3.31 4.50
C HIS A 377 -13.90 -4.13 3.47
N ARG A 378 -14.85 -4.97 3.88
CA ARG A 378 -15.65 -5.83 2.97
C ARG A 378 -16.45 -5.12 1.88
N ASN A 379 -16.69 -3.81 2.02
CA ASN A 379 -17.35 -3.01 0.98
C ASN A 379 -16.38 -2.50 -0.09
N TYR A 380 -15.06 -2.67 0.07
CA TYR A 380 -14.06 -2.23 -0.91
C TYR A 380 -13.99 -3.20 -2.09
N PRO A 381 -14.40 -2.78 -3.30
CA PRO A 381 -14.37 -3.65 -4.47
C PRO A 381 -12.94 -4.03 -4.88
N ALA A 382 -11.92 -3.23 -4.60
CA ALA A 382 -10.54 -3.61 -4.90
C ALA A 382 -10.10 -4.90 -4.22
N ILE A 383 -10.59 -5.17 -2.99
CA ILE A 383 -10.18 -6.37 -2.25
C ILE A 383 -10.80 -7.59 -2.90
N VAL A 384 -10.00 -8.58 -3.28
CA VAL A 384 -10.44 -9.78 -3.98
C VAL A 384 -10.15 -11.07 -3.23
N LEU A 385 -9.31 -11.01 -2.18
CA LEU A 385 -8.84 -12.17 -1.46
C LEU A 385 -8.52 -11.79 -0.01
N TRP A 386 -8.90 -12.65 0.95
CA TRP A 386 -8.65 -12.44 2.39
C TRP A 386 -7.60 -13.40 2.94
N GLY A 387 -6.50 -12.86 3.45
CA GLY A 387 -5.43 -13.63 4.10
C GLY A 387 -5.75 -13.88 5.57
N VAL A 388 -6.08 -15.12 5.88
CA VAL A 388 -6.56 -15.55 7.22
C VAL A 388 -5.58 -16.46 7.95
N ARG A 389 -4.38 -16.63 7.40
CA ARG A 389 -3.24 -17.27 8.04
C ARG A 389 -2.19 -16.23 8.41
N ILE A 390 -1.43 -16.52 9.46
CA ILE A 390 -0.21 -15.77 9.76
C ILE A 390 0.79 -16.06 8.64
N ASN A 391 1.33 -15.00 8.03
CA ASN A 391 2.29 -15.11 6.94
C ASN A 391 3.41 -16.11 7.26
N GLU A 392 3.64 -17.09 6.39
CA GLU A 392 4.73 -18.07 6.49
C GLU A 392 4.79 -18.88 7.79
N SER A 393 3.67 -18.98 8.50
CA SER A 393 3.57 -19.84 9.67
C SER A 393 3.50 -21.32 9.30
N SER A 394 3.82 -22.17 10.29
CA SER A 394 3.47 -23.59 10.23
C SER A 394 1.95 -23.80 10.22
N ASP A 395 1.51 -25.00 9.85
CA ASP A 395 0.10 -25.36 9.98
C ASP A 395 -0.36 -25.36 11.45
N SER A 396 -1.58 -24.87 11.66
CA SER A 396 -2.30 -24.94 12.94
C SER A 396 -3.78 -25.16 12.67
N SER A 397 -4.17 -26.44 12.61
CA SER A 397 -5.49 -26.86 12.08
C SER A 397 -6.67 -26.24 12.83
N GLU A 398 -6.66 -26.25 14.16
CA GLU A 398 -7.76 -25.69 14.96
C GLU A 398 -7.85 -24.17 14.80
N PHE A 399 -6.71 -23.48 14.87
CA PHE A 399 -6.65 -22.04 14.70
C PHE A 399 -7.13 -21.60 13.31
N TYR A 400 -6.65 -22.25 12.24
CA TYR A 400 -7.01 -21.86 10.88
C TYR A 400 -8.42 -22.27 10.46
N LYS A 401 -9.01 -23.30 11.05
CA LYS A 401 -10.46 -23.52 10.92
C LYS A 401 -11.24 -22.34 11.50
N ARG A 402 -10.86 -21.86 12.69
CA ARG A 402 -11.52 -20.71 13.32
C ARG A 402 -11.38 -19.43 12.49
N THR A 403 -10.19 -19.09 11.99
CA THR A 403 -10.01 -17.88 11.19
C THR A 403 -10.78 -17.94 9.86
N ASN A 404 -10.80 -19.10 9.19
CA ASN A 404 -11.60 -19.31 7.98
C ASN A 404 -13.12 -19.21 8.24
N GLU A 405 -13.62 -19.79 9.33
CA GLU A 405 -15.04 -19.68 9.72
C GLU A 405 -15.44 -18.24 10.03
N ILE A 406 -14.58 -17.50 10.75
CA ILE A 406 -14.79 -16.07 11.03
C ILE A 406 -14.83 -15.28 9.73
N ALA A 407 -13.91 -15.53 8.79
CA ALA A 407 -13.90 -14.84 7.52
C ALA A 407 -15.16 -15.13 6.68
N ARG A 408 -15.49 -16.40 6.47
CA ARG A 408 -16.67 -16.81 5.67
C ARG A 408 -17.99 -16.32 6.25
N SER A 409 -18.09 -16.21 7.58
CA SER A 409 -19.29 -15.68 8.24
C SER A 409 -19.44 -14.17 8.14
N ASN A 410 -18.33 -13.43 8.03
CA ASN A 410 -18.35 -11.96 7.93
C ASN A 410 -18.33 -11.44 6.48
N ASP A 411 -17.79 -12.21 5.54
CA ASP A 411 -17.84 -11.95 4.10
C ASP A 411 -17.85 -13.27 3.29
N PRO A 412 -19.05 -13.76 2.90
CA PRO A 412 -19.17 -14.95 2.05
C PRO A 412 -18.93 -14.64 0.56
N THR A 413 -18.65 -13.38 0.19
CA THR A 413 -18.60 -12.94 -1.22
C THR A 413 -17.19 -12.98 -1.81
N ARG A 414 -16.18 -13.27 -0.99
CA ARG A 414 -14.77 -13.36 -1.37
C ARG A 414 -14.16 -14.63 -0.83
N GLN A 415 -13.20 -15.13 -1.59
CA GLN A 415 -12.42 -16.30 -1.22
C GLN A 415 -11.38 -15.95 -0.15
N THR A 416 -11.06 -16.96 0.64
CA THR A 416 -10.02 -16.95 1.67
C THR A 416 -8.72 -17.51 1.11
N ALA A 417 -7.61 -17.04 1.66
CA ALA A 417 -6.25 -17.46 1.37
C ALA A 417 -5.40 -17.41 2.63
N GLY A 418 -4.18 -17.92 2.54
CA GLY A 418 -3.27 -17.89 3.66
C GLY A 418 -1.86 -18.22 3.21
N VAL A 419 -1.01 -17.21 3.25
CA VAL A 419 0.33 -17.24 2.65
C VAL A 419 1.23 -18.19 3.42
N ARG A 420 1.92 -19.06 2.68
CA ARG A 420 2.84 -20.07 3.20
C ARG A 420 4.07 -20.20 2.32
N CYS A 421 5.16 -20.73 2.89
CA CYS A 421 6.39 -21.06 2.19
C CYS A 421 6.75 -22.56 2.30
N ILE A 422 5.81 -23.38 2.77
CA ILE A 422 5.98 -24.82 3.03
C ILE A 422 5.15 -25.67 2.05
N GLU A 423 5.66 -26.87 1.75
CA GLU A 423 4.98 -27.87 0.90
C GLU A 423 4.03 -28.74 1.73
N ASN A 424 3.06 -29.38 1.07
CA ASN A 424 2.08 -30.32 1.67
C ASN A 424 1.28 -29.71 2.83
N SER A 425 1.07 -28.40 2.81
CA SER A 425 0.38 -27.68 3.88
C SER A 425 -1.12 -27.91 3.84
N GLU A 426 -1.76 -27.97 5.02
CA GLU A 426 -3.21 -28.08 5.14
C GLU A 426 -3.94 -26.91 4.44
N LEU A 427 -4.87 -27.24 3.54
CA LEU A 427 -5.68 -26.26 2.80
C LEU A 427 -7.09 -26.16 3.42
N HIS A 428 -7.27 -25.23 4.36
CA HIS A 428 -8.60 -24.87 4.91
C HIS A 428 -9.26 -23.73 4.13
N GLU A 429 -8.42 -22.94 3.45
CA GLU A 429 -8.76 -21.78 2.63
C GLU A 429 -9.27 -22.20 1.25
N ASP A 430 -9.75 -21.21 0.48
CA ASP A 430 -10.26 -21.44 -0.88
C ASP A 430 -9.15 -21.37 -1.95
N VAL A 431 -8.03 -20.69 -1.65
CA VAL A 431 -6.89 -20.50 -2.57
C VAL A 431 -5.58 -20.90 -1.90
N TYR A 432 -4.81 -21.77 -2.57
CA TYR A 432 -3.46 -22.14 -2.14
C TYR A 432 -2.47 -21.04 -2.56
N THR A 433 -2.17 -20.15 -1.61
CA THR A 433 -1.21 -19.05 -1.79
C THR A 433 0.20 -19.44 -1.33
N MET A 434 1.17 -19.41 -2.23
CA MET A 434 2.53 -19.91 -1.99
C MET A 434 3.60 -18.86 -2.26
N ASN A 435 4.57 -18.76 -1.35
CA ASN A 435 5.82 -18.04 -1.56
C ASN A 435 6.81 -18.96 -2.30
N GLU A 436 7.25 -18.53 -3.48
CA GLU A 436 8.06 -19.32 -4.40
C GLU A 436 9.47 -18.73 -4.54
N PHE A 437 10.36 -19.25 -3.69
CA PHE A 437 11.76 -18.78 -3.60
C PHE A 437 12.75 -19.70 -4.34
N THR A 438 12.29 -20.80 -4.95
CA THR A 438 13.20 -21.79 -5.57
C THR A 438 14.12 -21.18 -6.61
N TYR A 439 13.62 -20.26 -7.45
CA TYR A 439 14.44 -19.66 -8.50
C TYR A 439 15.73 -19.04 -7.97
N GLY A 440 15.66 -18.36 -6.83
CA GLY A 440 16.82 -17.68 -6.27
C GLY A 440 17.97 -18.62 -5.88
N PHE A 441 17.65 -19.85 -5.46
CA PHE A 441 18.67 -20.87 -5.16
C PHE A 441 19.36 -21.42 -6.41
N TYR A 442 18.71 -21.34 -7.58
CA TYR A 442 19.25 -21.81 -8.86
C TYR A 442 19.65 -20.67 -9.80
N PHE A 443 19.54 -19.41 -9.37
CA PHE A 443 19.70 -18.25 -10.24
C PHE A 443 21.12 -18.14 -10.82
N ASP A 444 22.15 -18.41 -10.01
CA ASP A 444 23.53 -18.37 -10.51
C ASP A 444 23.85 -19.51 -11.50
N GLU A 445 23.20 -20.67 -11.35
CA GLU A 445 23.27 -21.76 -12.34
C GLU A 445 22.54 -21.36 -13.62
N ALA A 446 21.35 -20.78 -13.47
CA ALA A 446 20.52 -20.27 -14.55
C ALA A 446 21.24 -19.24 -15.43
N LEU A 447 22.01 -18.34 -14.82
CA LEU A 447 22.83 -17.35 -15.52
C LEU A 447 23.98 -17.98 -16.32
N LYS A 448 24.59 -19.07 -15.83
CA LYS A 448 25.75 -19.72 -16.49
C LYS A 448 25.34 -20.53 -17.72
N ASP A 449 24.17 -21.17 -17.69
CA ASP A 449 23.68 -22.04 -18.76
C ASP A 449 22.86 -21.28 -19.82
N GLY A 450 22.82 -19.95 -19.75
CA GLY A 450 22.13 -19.11 -20.73
C GLY A 450 20.62 -19.38 -20.81
N HIS A 451 20.03 -19.88 -19.73
CA HIS A 451 18.63 -20.35 -19.64
C HIS A 451 18.24 -21.52 -20.56
N GLN A 452 19.15 -22.12 -21.33
CA GLN A 452 18.78 -23.15 -22.32
C GLN A 452 18.40 -24.51 -21.71
N ASN A 453 18.73 -24.76 -20.44
CA ASN A 453 18.52 -26.04 -19.75
C ASN A 453 17.91 -25.94 -18.34
N ILE A 454 17.38 -24.77 -17.95
CA ILE A 454 16.67 -24.68 -16.67
C ILE A 454 15.28 -25.23 -16.90
N ASP A 455 15.03 -26.40 -16.32
CA ASP A 455 13.67 -26.93 -16.21
C ASP A 455 12.81 -25.87 -15.50
N TYR A 456 11.77 -25.35 -16.16
CA TYR A 456 10.87 -24.33 -15.61
C TYR A 456 10.30 -24.72 -14.24
N VAL A 457 10.22 -26.04 -13.96
CA VAL A 457 9.83 -26.61 -12.67
C VAL A 457 10.80 -26.26 -11.53
N LYS A 458 12.05 -25.88 -11.83
CA LYS A 458 13.02 -25.37 -10.85
C LYS A 458 12.84 -23.89 -10.51
N ILE A 459 12.12 -23.14 -11.34
CA ILE A 459 11.88 -21.69 -11.16
C ILE A 459 10.55 -21.48 -10.45
N ILE A 460 9.49 -22.15 -10.94
CA ILE A 460 8.19 -22.24 -10.30
C ILE A 460 7.84 -23.74 -10.21
N ARG A 461 7.75 -24.26 -8.98
CA ARG A 461 7.45 -25.68 -8.76
C ARG A 461 6.06 -26.04 -9.29
N ARG A 462 5.88 -27.29 -9.70
CA ARG A 462 4.56 -27.82 -10.09
C ARG A 462 3.64 -27.79 -8.88
N GLN A 463 2.37 -27.45 -9.12
CA GLN A 463 1.40 -27.35 -8.05
C GLN A 463 1.23 -28.68 -7.31
N GLU A 464 1.24 -29.82 -8.00
CA GLU A 464 1.09 -31.12 -7.35
C GLU A 464 2.25 -31.42 -6.39
N ASP A 465 3.48 -31.02 -6.75
CA ASP A 465 4.66 -31.20 -5.91
C ASP A 465 4.60 -30.31 -4.67
N VAL A 466 4.12 -29.07 -4.82
CA VAL A 466 3.99 -28.12 -3.70
C VAL A 466 2.83 -28.47 -2.78
N THR A 467 1.66 -28.78 -3.34
CA THR A 467 0.42 -28.97 -2.58
C THR A 467 0.27 -30.39 -2.04
N GLY A 468 0.89 -31.38 -2.68
CA GLY A 468 0.65 -32.80 -2.40
C GLY A 468 -0.72 -33.31 -2.87
N LEU A 469 -1.49 -32.49 -3.59
CA LEU A 469 -2.84 -32.81 -4.04
C LEU A 469 -2.82 -33.39 -5.46
N SER A 470 -3.67 -34.38 -5.71
CA SER A 470 -3.79 -35.01 -7.04
C SER A 470 -4.62 -34.18 -8.04
N ASN A 471 -5.36 -33.18 -7.55
CA ASN A 471 -6.20 -32.30 -8.36
C ASN A 471 -5.69 -30.87 -8.25
N TYR A 472 -5.75 -30.11 -9.34
CA TYR A 472 -5.46 -28.68 -9.30
C TYR A 472 -6.48 -27.94 -8.44
N VAL A 473 -5.96 -27.09 -7.57
CA VAL A 473 -6.72 -26.12 -6.77
C VAL A 473 -6.39 -24.70 -7.27
N PRO A 474 -7.12 -23.66 -6.84
CA PRO A 474 -6.75 -22.29 -7.17
C PRO A 474 -5.39 -21.98 -6.54
N TYR A 475 -4.43 -21.52 -7.34
CA TYR A 475 -3.03 -21.40 -6.94
C TYR A 475 -2.46 -20.03 -7.29
N LEU A 476 -1.91 -19.31 -6.32
CA LEU A 476 -1.34 -17.97 -6.49
C LEU A 476 0.07 -17.91 -5.91
N VAL A 477 1.03 -17.44 -6.69
CA VAL A 477 2.37 -17.14 -6.17
C VAL A 477 2.34 -15.77 -5.49
N THR A 478 2.59 -15.72 -4.18
CA THR A 478 2.39 -14.51 -3.37
C THR A 478 3.68 -13.76 -3.07
N GLU A 479 4.82 -14.42 -3.17
CA GLU A 479 6.16 -13.84 -3.08
C GLU A 479 7.13 -14.62 -3.96
N PHE A 480 8.10 -13.92 -4.52
CA PHE A 480 9.29 -14.49 -5.17
C PHE A 480 10.39 -13.42 -5.21
N ALA A 481 11.62 -13.80 -5.58
CA ALA A 481 12.81 -12.94 -5.51
C ALA A 481 13.13 -12.52 -4.06
N GLY A 482 13.11 -11.23 -3.75
CA GLY A 482 13.29 -10.78 -2.39
C GLY A 482 14.65 -11.12 -1.78
N HIS A 483 14.62 -11.81 -0.63
CA HIS A 483 15.83 -12.21 0.10
C HIS A 483 16.75 -13.11 -0.70
N THR A 484 16.24 -13.79 -1.75
CA THR A 484 17.06 -14.66 -2.57
C THR A 484 17.94 -13.92 -3.57
N TYR A 485 17.65 -12.62 -3.83
CA TYR A 485 18.50 -11.79 -4.69
C TYR A 485 18.48 -10.29 -4.30
N PRO A 486 18.94 -9.90 -3.09
CA PRO A 486 18.80 -8.53 -2.59
C PRO A 486 19.59 -7.53 -3.44
N THR A 487 18.94 -6.53 -4.02
CA THR A 487 19.57 -5.64 -5.00
C THR A 487 19.40 -4.18 -4.60
N LYS A 488 20.52 -3.52 -4.29
CA LYS A 488 20.56 -2.10 -3.94
C LYS A 488 20.50 -1.26 -5.20
N ARG A 489 19.91 -0.06 -5.13
CA ARG A 489 19.85 0.87 -6.27
C ARG A 489 21.25 1.30 -6.76
N PHE A 490 22.24 1.23 -5.88
CA PHE A 490 23.64 1.55 -6.14
C PHE A 490 24.53 0.31 -6.37
N ASP A 491 23.96 -0.89 -6.50
CA ASP A 491 24.73 -2.04 -6.97
C ASP A 491 25.21 -1.83 -8.42
N GLY A 492 26.18 -2.64 -8.86
CA GLY A 492 26.68 -2.63 -10.24
C GLY A 492 25.58 -2.95 -11.27
N GLU A 493 25.74 -2.42 -12.48
CA GLU A 493 24.75 -2.52 -13.56
C GLU A 493 24.31 -3.96 -13.86
N GLU A 494 25.25 -4.91 -13.89
CA GLU A 494 24.96 -6.33 -14.15
C GLU A 494 23.99 -6.91 -13.12
N ARG A 495 24.16 -6.56 -11.84
CA ARG A 495 23.28 -7.02 -10.77
C ARG A 495 21.87 -6.45 -10.92
N LEU A 496 21.76 -5.16 -11.25
CA LEU A 496 20.47 -4.50 -11.48
C LEU A 496 19.73 -5.11 -12.69
N ILE A 497 20.44 -5.42 -13.77
CA ILE A 497 19.88 -6.10 -14.95
C ILE A 497 19.40 -7.50 -14.58
N ASN A 498 20.21 -8.26 -13.85
CA ASN A 498 19.86 -9.61 -13.44
C ASN A 498 18.67 -9.63 -12.48
N HIS A 499 18.55 -8.65 -11.59
CA HIS A 499 17.35 -8.47 -10.78
C HIS A 499 16.12 -8.23 -11.66
N ALA A 500 16.21 -7.38 -12.69
CA ALA A 500 15.10 -7.19 -13.63
C ALA A 500 14.75 -8.47 -14.40
N LYS A 501 15.76 -9.22 -14.89
CA LYS A 501 15.58 -10.51 -15.55
C LYS A 501 14.89 -11.53 -14.66
N PHE A 502 15.25 -11.59 -13.37
CA PHE A 502 14.58 -12.46 -12.41
C PHE A 502 13.05 -12.26 -12.45
N HIS A 503 12.61 -11.01 -12.36
CA HIS A 503 11.18 -10.68 -12.44
C HIS A 503 10.59 -10.99 -13.81
N MET A 504 11.31 -10.73 -14.91
CA MET A 504 10.85 -11.08 -16.27
C MET A 504 10.60 -12.58 -16.41
N ASP A 505 11.55 -13.41 -15.99
CA ASP A 505 11.49 -14.87 -16.12
C ASP A 505 10.29 -15.43 -15.36
N VAL A 506 10.10 -15.02 -14.09
CA VAL A 506 8.96 -15.48 -13.28
C VAL A 506 7.63 -15.10 -13.92
N HIS A 507 7.47 -13.86 -14.38
CA HIS A 507 6.22 -13.42 -15.00
C HIS A 507 5.95 -14.08 -16.35
N ASP A 508 6.99 -14.37 -17.16
CA ASP A 508 6.82 -15.12 -18.40
C ASP A 508 6.36 -16.55 -18.13
N ILE A 509 6.99 -17.23 -17.17
CA ILE A 509 6.66 -18.61 -16.79
C ILE A 509 5.23 -18.70 -16.27
N VAL A 510 4.87 -17.82 -15.34
CA VAL A 510 3.52 -17.78 -14.77
C VAL A 510 2.48 -17.52 -15.86
N ALA A 511 2.76 -16.63 -16.82
CA ALA A 511 1.88 -16.39 -17.95
C ALA A 511 1.74 -17.60 -18.90
N SER A 512 2.68 -18.54 -18.89
CA SER A 512 2.61 -19.80 -19.66
C SER A 512 1.73 -20.87 -19.01
N VAL A 513 1.47 -20.78 -17.70
CA VAL A 513 0.82 -21.84 -16.91
C VAL A 513 -0.61 -21.45 -16.52
N LYS A 514 -1.60 -22.04 -17.21
CA LYS A 514 -3.02 -21.67 -17.05
C LYS A 514 -3.58 -21.82 -15.64
N TYR A 515 -3.12 -22.80 -14.85
CA TYR A 515 -3.67 -23.04 -13.51
C TYR A 515 -3.11 -22.08 -12.44
N ILE A 516 -2.05 -21.30 -12.75
CA ILE A 516 -1.48 -20.32 -11.84
C ILE A 516 -2.21 -19.00 -12.06
N CYS A 517 -2.87 -18.49 -11.01
CA CYS A 517 -3.62 -17.24 -11.06
C CYS A 517 -2.73 -16.02 -11.34
N GLY A 518 -1.45 -16.10 -10.99
CA GLY A 518 -0.44 -15.06 -11.23
C GLY A 518 0.69 -15.08 -10.20
N ALA A 519 1.44 -13.99 -10.14
CA ALA A 519 2.56 -13.84 -9.22
C ALA A 519 2.73 -12.42 -8.66
N LEU A 520 3.08 -12.33 -7.38
CA LEU A 520 3.39 -11.09 -6.68
C LEU A 520 4.87 -11.07 -6.26
N GLY A 521 5.64 -10.10 -6.77
CA GLY A 521 7.06 -10.00 -6.44
C GLY A 521 7.29 -9.51 -5.00
N TRP A 522 8.32 -10.02 -4.34
CA TRP A 522 8.86 -9.46 -3.09
C TRP A 522 10.03 -8.52 -3.45
N CYS A 523 9.87 -7.20 -3.41
CA CYS A 523 8.66 -6.43 -3.07
C CYS A 523 8.60 -5.09 -3.83
N ALA A 524 7.62 -4.22 -3.53
CA ALA A 524 7.49 -2.93 -4.21
C ALA A 524 8.64 -1.97 -3.88
N PHE A 525 8.93 -1.79 -2.59
CA PHE A 525 9.85 -0.79 -2.06
C PHE A 525 10.76 -1.42 -1.02
N ASP A 526 12.04 -1.05 -1.00
CA ASP A 526 12.92 -1.39 0.12
C ASP A 526 12.31 -0.90 1.45
N TYR A 527 12.53 -1.64 2.54
CA TYR A 527 11.90 -1.36 3.83
C TYR A 527 12.89 -1.55 5.00
N ASN A 528 12.64 -0.84 6.11
CA ASN A 528 13.39 -1.08 7.34
C ASN A 528 12.94 -2.36 8.04
N THR A 529 13.89 -3.06 8.66
CA THR A 529 13.69 -4.37 9.30
C THR A 529 14.53 -4.53 10.57
N HIS A 530 14.29 -5.59 11.35
CA HIS A 530 15.07 -5.98 12.53
C HIS A 530 16.46 -6.53 12.16
N PHE A 531 17.36 -6.61 13.14
CA PHE A 531 18.74 -7.04 12.96
C PHE A 531 18.92 -8.46 12.42
N GLU A 532 17.92 -9.35 12.58
CA GLU A 532 17.95 -10.71 12.05
C GLU A 532 17.89 -10.75 10.51
N PHE A 533 17.47 -9.64 9.88
CA PHE A 533 17.23 -9.55 8.45
C PHE A 533 18.02 -8.42 7.77
N GLY A 534 17.96 -8.38 6.44
CA GLY A 534 18.56 -7.34 5.63
C GLY A 534 20.08 -7.42 5.52
N SER A 535 20.70 -6.30 5.15
CA SER A 535 22.16 -6.21 4.92
C SER A 535 22.96 -5.81 6.18
N GLY A 536 22.38 -5.97 7.38
CA GLY A 536 22.99 -5.56 8.65
C GLY A 536 22.79 -4.08 9.01
N ASP A 537 22.25 -3.28 8.09
CA ASP A 537 21.99 -1.84 8.26
C ASP A 537 20.50 -1.53 8.54
N ARG A 538 19.70 -2.55 8.90
CA ARG A 538 18.25 -2.45 9.11
C ARG A 538 17.47 -2.14 7.84
N ILE A 539 17.95 -2.54 6.66
CA ILE A 539 17.21 -2.46 5.39
C ILE A 539 17.23 -3.81 4.66
N CYS A 540 16.04 -4.22 4.24
CA CYS A 540 15.85 -5.28 3.24
C CYS A 540 15.78 -4.66 1.84
N TYR A 541 16.81 -4.91 1.04
CA TYR A 541 16.96 -4.37 -0.32
C TYR A 541 16.25 -5.24 -1.36
N HIS A 542 14.97 -5.48 -1.14
CA HIS A 542 14.13 -6.40 -1.93
C HIS A 542 13.26 -5.66 -2.95
N GLY A 543 13.12 -4.35 -2.82
CA GLY A 543 12.20 -3.57 -3.63
C GLY A 543 12.60 -3.53 -5.10
N VAL A 544 11.63 -3.59 -6.00
CA VAL A 544 11.81 -3.18 -7.41
C VAL A 544 12.04 -1.67 -7.54
N SER A 545 11.74 -0.92 -6.48
CA SER A 545 12.08 0.48 -6.25
C SER A 545 12.76 0.65 -4.88
N ASP A 546 13.49 1.75 -4.68
CA ASP A 546 14.08 2.05 -3.37
C ASP A 546 13.03 2.47 -2.32
N MET A 547 13.44 2.64 -1.06
CA MET A 547 12.54 3.04 0.04
C MET A 547 11.91 4.44 -0.18
N PHE A 548 12.46 5.23 -1.10
CA PHE A 548 11.94 6.52 -1.54
C PHE A 548 10.97 6.42 -2.72
N ARG A 549 10.61 5.19 -3.14
CA ARG A 549 9.75 4.88 -4.28
C ARG A 549 10.34 5.38 -5.61
N ILE A 550 11.67 5.38 -5.74
CA ILE A 550 12.35 5.64 -7.02
C ILE A 550 12.69 4.28 -7.66
N PRO A 551 12.28 4.02 -8.91
CA PRO A 551 12.44 2.71 -9.53
C PRO A 551 13.90 2.30 -9.69
N LYS A 552 14.17 1.00 -9.47
CA LYS A 552 15.35 0.29 -9.96
C LYS A 552 15.03 -0.28 -11.35
N PHE A 553 15.98 -0.95 -11.99
CA PHE A 553 15.77 -1.57 -13.30
C PHE A 553 14.61 -2.59 -13.31
N ALA A 554 14.43 -3.35 -12.22
CA ALA A 554 13.29 -4.25 -12.08
C ALA A 554 11.96 -3.47 -12.12
N GLY A 555 11.86 -2.30 -11.48
CA GLY A 555 10.66 -1.46 -11.55
C GLY A 555 10.33 -1.01 -12.98
N LEU A 556 11.37 -0.68 -13.78
CA LEU A 556 11.21 -0.29 -15.18
C LEU A 556 10.70 -1.45 -16.06
N PHE A 557 11.02 -2.70 -15.71
CA PHE A 557 10.37 -3.86 -16.33
C PHE A 557 8.87 -3.82 -16.09
N TYR A 558 8.41 -3.71 -14.85
CA TYR A 558 6.97 -3.66 -14.56
C TYR A 558 6.27 -2.52 -15.32
N SER A 559 6.86 -1.32 -15.33
CA SER A 559 6.37 -0.17 -16.12
C SER A 559 6.20 -0.50 -17.60
N SER A 560 7.16 -1.20 -18.22
CA SER A 560 7.09 -1.56 -19.63
C SER A 560 5.95 -2.52 -20.00
N GLN A 561 5.24 -3.08 -19.01
CA GLN A 561 4.14 -4.02 -19.25
C GLN A 561 2.78 -3.34 -19.43
N LYS A 562 2.72 -2.01 -19.29
CA LYS A 562 1.53 -1.20 -19.53
C LYS A 562 1.18 -1.17 -21.02
N SER A 563 -0.11 -1.08 -21.34
CA SER A 563 -0.53 -0.77 -22.71
C SER A 563 0.09 0.56 -23.17
N PRO A 564 0.62 0.64 -24.41
CA PRO A 564 1.15 1.90 -24.96
C PRO A 564 0.07 2.98 -25.11
N ASP A 565 -1.22 2.62 -25.14
CA ASP A 565 -2.34 3.58 -25.11
C ASP A 565 -2.39 4.37 -23.79
N LYS A 566 -1.86 3.80 -22.70
CA LYS A 566 -1.79 4.45 -21.38
C LYS A 566 -0.52 5.26 -21.23
N GLU A 567 0.61 4.64 -21.53
CA GLU A 567 1.93 5.25 -21.43
C GLU A 567 2.93 4.50 -22.31
N ILE A 568 3.63 5.23 -23.16
CA ILE A 568 4.73 4.67 -23.97
C ILE A 568 5.99 4.63 -23.11
N VAL A 569 6.64 3.47 -23.05
CA VAL A 569 7.83 3.20 -22.22
C VAL A 569 9.01 2.79 -23.11
N LEU A 570 10.16 3.41 -22.89
CA LEU A 570 11.44 3.06 -23.54
C LEU A 570 12.58 3.21 -22.52
N GLU A 571 12.99 2.08 -21.94
CA GLU A 571 13.95 2.04 -20.83
C GLU A 571 15.11 1.06 -21.11
N PRO A 572 16.19 1.52 -21.77
CA PRO A 572 17.46 0.81 -21.80
C PRO A 572 17.98 0.62 -20.37
N LEU A 573 18.18 -0.63 -19.97
CA LEU A 573 18.68 -1.01 -18.64
C LEU A 573 20.20 -0.82 -18.59
N THR A 574 20.63 0.44 -18.62
CA THR A 574 22.03 0.83 -18.52
C THR A 574 22.16 2.23 -17.94
N ARG A 575 23.27 2.46 -17.21
CA ARG A 575 23.78 3.76 -16.79
C ARG A 575 24.63 4.42 -17.88
N TYR A 576 24.86 3.71 -18.99
CA TYR A 576 25.63 4.13 -20.15
C TYR A 576 27.07 4.53 -19.82
N THR A 577 27.82 3.57 -19.25
CA THR A 577 29.25 3.74 -18.96
C THR A 577 30.08 2.57 -19.47
N VAL A 578 31.35 2.82 -19.77
CA VAL A 578 32.27 1.77 -20.29
C VAL A 578 32.66 0.77 -19.20
N GLY A 579 32.80 1.19 -17.94
CA GLY A 579 33.51 0.42 -16.92
C GLY A 579 32.67 -0.11 -15.76
N ASP A 580 31.34 0.01 -15.79
CA ASP A 580 30.48 -0.50 -14.70
C ASP A 580 30.19 -2.01 -14.82
N ARG A 581 30.36 -2.58 -16.02
CA ARG A 581 30.25 -4.02 -16.27
C ARG A 581 31.63 -4.68 -16.34
N ALA A 582 31.69 -5.98 -16.08
CA ALA A 582 32.92 -6.74 -16.27
C ALA A 582 33.35 -6.66 -17.74
N ILE A 583 34.68 -6.62 -17.98
CA ILE A 583 35.31 -6.40 -19.31
C ILE A 583 35.09 -4.97 -19.83
N GLY A 584 33.84 -4.53 -19.92
CA GLY A 584 33.44 -3.18 -20.26
C GLY A 584 32.34 -3.13 -21.33
N GLY A 585 31.87 -1.92 -21.63
CA GLY A 585 30.73 -1.68 -22.53
C GLY A 585 29.38 -1.95 -21.86
N ILE A 586 28.33 -2.04 -22.69
CA ILE A 586 26.93 -2.21 -22.25
C ILE A 586 26.26 -3.44 -22.84
N SER A 587 27.05 -4.37 -23.35
CA SER A 587 26.59 -5.62 -23.95
C SER A 587 26.51 -6.75 -22.91
N PRO A 588 25.55 -7.67 -23.02
CA PRO A 588 24.31 -7.54 -23.80
C PRO A 588 23.41 -6.45 -23.19
N LEU A 589 22.78 -5.63 -24.03
CA LEU A 589 21.88 -4.57 -23.58
C LEU A 589 20.43 -5.07 -23.57
N VAL A 590 19.75 -4.91 -22.44
CA VAL A 590 18.31 -5.15 -22.31
C VAL A 590 17.58 -3.82 -22.36
N VAL A 591 16.53 -3.72 -23.18
CA VAL A 591 15.68 -2.54 -23.28
C VAL A 591 14.24 -2.93 -22.96
N CYS A 592 13.73 -2.46 -21.83
CA CYS A 592 12.32 -2.63 -21.45
C CYS A 592 11.47 -1.63 -22.22
N THR A 593 10.51 -2.09 -23.00
CA THR A 593 9.65 -1.22 -23.82
C THR A 593 8.33 -1.89 -24.15
N ASN A 594 7.29 -1.08 -24.35
CA ASN A 594 6.01 -1.50 -24.95
C ASN A 594 5.83 -1.00 -26.39
N CYS A 595 6.91 -0.52 -27.02
CA CYS A 595 6.94 -0.23 -28.44
C CYS A 595 6.98 -1.53 -29.27
N ASP A 596 6.46 -1.49 -30.50
CA ASP A 596 6.53 -2.63 -31.43
C ASP A 596 7.97 -2.95 -31.85
N SER A 597 8.81 -1.91 -31.89
CA SER A 597 10.24 -1.99 -32.21
C SER A 597 10.98 -0.75 -31.69
N ILE A 598 12.31 -0.83 -31.67
CA ILE A 598 13.18 0.30 -31.33
C ILE A 598 14.28 0.45 -32.38
N SER A 599 14.95 1.59 -32.41
CA SER A 599 16.26 1.76 -33.05
C SER A 599 17.28 2.22 -32.04
N LEU A 600 18.54 1.84 -32.26
CA LEU A 600 19.70 2.36 -31.54
C LEU A 600 20.66 2.97 -32.56
N LYS A 601 21.03 4.23 -32.33
CA LYS A 601 22.03 4.92 -33.11
C LYS A 601 23.09 5.51 -32.20
N THR A 602 24.35 5.21 -32.48
CA THR A 602 25.51 5.93 -31.94
C THR A 602 26.07 6.87 -33.01
N GLU A 603 26.98 7.77 -32.65
CA GLU A 603 27.66 8.63 -33.63
C GLU A 603 28.41 7.85 -34.72
N THR A 604 28.81 6.62 -34.41
CA THR A 604 29.69 5.80 -35.27
C THR A 604 29.01 4.57 -35.86
N LYS A 605 27.83 4.17 -35.35
CA LYS A 605 27.12 2.97 -35.80
C LYS A 605 25.60 3.14 -35.69
N ASP A 606 24.90 2.73 -36.74
CA ASP A 606 23.44 2.57 -36.74
C ASP A 606 23.12 1.07 -36.63
N TYR A 607 22.36 0.69 -35.61
CA TYR A 607 21.99 -0.70 -35.34
C TYR A 607 20.71 -1.11 -36.06
N GLY A 608 20.08 -0.18 -36.78
CA GLY A 608 18.82 -0.42 -37.48
C GLY A 608 17.63 -0.59 -36.53
N ILE A 609 16.56 -1.19 -37.07
CA ILE A 609 15.35 -1.51 -36.32
C ILE A 609 15.54 -2.87 -35.62
N LEU A 610 15.23 -2.89 -34.32
CA LEU A 610 15.37 -4.02 -33.42
C LEU A 610 14.01 -4.34 -32.81
N TYR A 611 13.73 -5.63 -32.60
CA TYR A 611 12.42 -6.12 -32.20
C TYR A 611 12.45 -6.81 -30.83
N PRO A 612 11.31 -6.82 -30.10
CA PRO A 612 11.16 -7.56 -28.85
C PRO A 612 11.59 -9.04 -28.98
N CYS A 613 12.31 -9.55 -27.98
CA CYS A 613 12.87 -10.89 -27.94
C CYS A 613 11.80 -11.94 -27.56
N LYS A 614 10.82 -12.14 -28.45
CA LYS A 614 9.70 -13.07 -28.26
C LYS A 614 10.13 -14.55 -28.14
N GLU A 615 11.30 -14.90 -28.65
CA GLU A 615 11.84 -16.26 -28.51
C GLU A 615 12.22 -16.57 -27.05
N LYS A 616 12.72 -15.58 -26.30
CA LYS A 616 13.09 -15.74 -24.90
C LYS A 616 11.92 -15.49 -23.93
N PHE A 617 11.04 -14.55 -24.27
CA PHE A 617 9.88 -14.19 -23.44
C PHE A 617 8.58 -14.24 -24.25
N PRO A 618 8.09 -15.43 -24.64
CA PRO A 618 6.93 -15.56 -25.52
C PRO A 618 5.59 -15.25 -24.86
N HIS A 619 5.52 -15.18 -23.52
CA HIS A 619 4.27 -15.05 -22.77
C HIS A 619 4.09 -13.67 -22.11
N LEU A 620 5.16 -12.87 -22.02
CA LEU A 620 5.04 -11.47 -21.62
C LEU A 620 4.21 -10.66 -22.64
N PRO A 621 3.30 -9.78 -22.20
CA PRO A 621 2.57 -8.90 -23.12
C PRO A 621 3.49 -7.97 -23.91
N TYR A 622 4.55 -7.47 -23.27
CA TYR A 622 5.54 -6.60 -23.88
C TYR A 622 6.95 -7.12 -23.55
N PRO A 623 7.49 -8.07 -24.35
CA PRO A 623 8.84 -8.59 -24.17
C PRO A 623 9.90 -7.51 -24.35
N PRO A 624 11.03 -7.55 -23.63
CA PRO A 624 12.12 -6.60 -23.83
C PRO A 624 12.84 -6.83 -25.18
N VAL A 625 13.53 -5.81 -25.68
CA VAL A 625 14.52 -5.96 -26.76
C VAL A 625 15.87 -6.31 -26.15
N VAL A 626 16.60 -7.25 -26.75
CA VAL A 626 17.95 -7.64 -26.32
C VAL A 626 18.94 -7.41 -27.47
N ILE A 627 20.03 -6.71 -27.20
CA ILE A 627 21.07 -6.37 -28.17
C ILE A 627 22.39 -6.98 -27.69
N GLU A 628 22.86 -8.03 -28.38
CA GLU A 628 24.02 -8.81 -27.93
C GLU A 628 25.36 -8.09 -28.09
N ASP A 629 25.51 -7.30 -29.15
CA ASP A 629 26.78 -6.64 -29.49
C ASP A 629 26.59 -5.14 -29.75
N VAL A 630 26.55 -4.38 -28.66
CA VAL A 630 26.67 -2.92 -28.65
C VAL A 630 28.13 -2.50 -28.51
N GLN A 631 28.54 -1.60 -29.39
CA GLN A 631 29.86 -0.97 -29.43
C GLN A 631 30.19 -0.32 -28.09
N GLY A 632 31.32 -0.72 -27.52
CA GLY A 632 31.82 -0.21 -26.25
C GLY A 632 33.03 -0.99 -25.82
N ASN A 633 34.21 -0.61 -26.31
CA ASN A 633 35.45 -1.31 -25.99
C ASN A 633 36.26 -0.53 -24.96
N TRP A 634 36.86 -1.25 -24.01
CA TRP A 634 37.79 -0.67 -23.05
C TRP A 634 38.94 0.04 -23.78
N GLY A 635 39.10 1.34 -23.53
CA GLY A 635 40.11 2.18 -24.16
C GLY A 635 39.86 2.56 -25.63
N GLY A 636 38.70 2.20 -26.19
CA GLY A 636 38.26 2.59 -27.54
C GLY A 636 37.31 3.80 -27.56
N ASP A 637 36.66 4.03 -28.70
CA ASP A 637 35.68 5.11 -28.87
C ASP A 637 34.39 4.82 -28.06
N TRP A 638 34.12 5.66 -27.06
CA TRP A 638 32.83 5.74 -26.35
C TRP A 638 32.13 7.03 -26.78
N VAL A 639 30.97 6.90 -27.41
CA VAL A 639 30.26 8.00 -28.08
C VAL A 639 28.82 8.09 -27.59
N ASP A 640 28.14 9.19 -27.90
CA ASP A 640 26.74 9.40 -27.53
C ASP A 640 25.82 8.38 -28.23
N ALA A 641 24.70 8.04 -27.59
CA ALA A 641 23.68 7.14 -28.13
C ALA A 641 22.28 7.77 -28.09
N THR A 642 21.47 7.40 -29.07
CA THR A 642 20.04 7.71 -29.13
C THR A 642 19.26 6.42 -29.37
N PHE A 643 18.24 6.21 -28.53
CA PHE A 643 17.25 5.17 -28.67
C PHE A 643 15.95 5.80 -29.12
N THR A 644 15.30 5.25 -30.13
CA THR A 644 13.97 5.70 -30.60
C THR A 644 13.00 4.53 -30.58
N GLY A 645 11.84 4.69 -29.96
CA GLY A 645 10.77 3.70 -29.91
C GLY A 645 9.74 3.94 -31.01
N TYR A 646 9.20 2.85 -31.58
CA TYR A 646 8.24 2.91 -32.69
C TYR A 646 6.96 2.12 -32.37
N ILE A 647 5.81 2.71 -32.70
CA ILE A 647 4.50 2.06 -32.71
C ILE A 647 3.91 2.24 -34.10
N ASP A 648 3.39 1.18 -34.71
CA ASP A 648 2.89 1.17 -36.09
C ASP A 648 3.90 1.76 -37.10
N GLY A 649 5.20 1.52 -36.85
CA GLY A 649 6.30 2.04 -37.66
C GLY A 649 6.59 3.54 -37.54
N LYS A 650 5.93 4.27 -36.62
CA LYS A 650 6.15 5.70 -36.39
C LYS A 650 6.95 5.95 -35.10
N PRO A 651 7.96 6.85 -35.12
CA PRO A 651 8.69 7.21 -33.92
C PRO A 651 7.75 7.88 -32.91
N CYS A 652 7.82 7.46 -31.65
CA CYS A 652 6.88 7.89 -30.62
C CYS A 652 7.53 8.33 -29.30
N ILE A 653 8.76 7.88 -29.03
CA ILE A 653 9.54 8.26 -27.84
C ILE A 653 11.04 8.17 -28.15
N GLU A 654 11.86 9.02 -27.54
CA GLU A 654 13.32 8.98 -27.65
C GLU A 654 14.00 9.06 -26.28
N LYS A 655 15.16 8.42 -26.17
CA LYS A 655 16.05 8.52 -25.01
C LYS A 655 17.49 8.69 -25.47
N HIS A 656 18.18 9.66 -24.87
CA HIS A 656 19.56 10.00 -25.25
C HIS A 656 20.51 9.74 -24.08
N PHE A 657 21.71 9.28 -24.41
CA PHE A 657 22.81 9.13 -23.47
C PHE A 657 24.07 9.78 -24.02
N THR A 658 24.83 10.43 -23.14
CA THR A 658 26.13 10.97 -23.50
C THR A 658 27.26 10.08 -23.00
N ALA A 659 28.33 9.98 -23.79
CA ALA A 659 29.57 9.32 -23.40
C ALA A 659 30.35 10.08 -22.32
N LYS A 660 30.04 11.36 -22.10
CA LYS A 660 30.77 12.26 -21.21
C LYS A 660 29.82 12.92 -20.21
N PRO A 661 29.14 12.13 -19.36
CA PRO A 661 28.17 12.67 -18.41
C PRO A 661 28.89 13.56 -17.39
N VAL A 662 28.44 14.81 -17.27
CA VAL A 662 28.88 15.71 -16.20
C VAL A 662 27.67 16.27 -15.47
N PRO A 663 27.74 16.46 -14.14
CA PRO A 663 26.69 17.16 -13.41
C PRO A 663 26.38 18.50 -14.08
N THR A 664 25.14 18.66 -14.52
CA THR A 664 24.70 19.82 -15.30
C THR A 664 23.58 20.57 -14.60
N LYS A 665 22.70 19.86 -13.88
CA LYS A 665 21.61 20.49 -13.14
C LYS A 665 21.14 19.64 -11.97
N LEU A 666 20.64 20.31 -10.95
CA LEU A 666 19.87 19.70 -9.86
C LEU A 666 18.38 19.88 -10.14
N VAL A 667 17.59 18.82 -10.03
CA VAL A 667 16.15 18.85 -10.30
C VAL A 667 15.38 18.42 -9.06
N LEU A 668 14.50 19.30 -8.58
CA LEU A 668 13.46 18.96 -7.61
C LEU A 668 12.14 18.69 -8.35
N LYS A 669 11.53 17.54 -8.11
CA LYS A 669 10.21 17.18 -8.66
C LYS A 669 9.26 16.77 -7.53
N PRO A 670 8.34 17.67 -7.11
CA PRO A 670 7.29 17.32 -6.16
C PRO A 670 6.21 16.46 -6.82
N ASP A 671 5.67 15.50 -6.08
CA ASP A 671 4.52 14.71 -6.53
C ASP A 671 3.23 15.57 -6.59
N SER A 672 3.13 16.58 -5.72
CA SER A 672 2.08 17.60 -5.74
C SER A 672 2.63 18.97 -5.38
N ASN A 673 2.18 20.00 -6.12
CA ASN A 673 2.44 21.41 -5.82
C ASN A 673 1.39 22.05 -4.89
N ASN A 674 0.36 21.31 -4.50
CA ASN A 674 -0.73 21.81 -3.65
C ASN A 674 -0.99 20.85 -2.49
N LEU A 675 -0.99 21.38 -1.28
CA LEU A 675 -1.32 20.70 -0.03
C LEU A 675 -2.53 21.37 0.64
N ASN A 676 -3.21 20.61 1.49
CA ASN A 676 -4.33 21.06 2.29
C ASN A 676 -3.84 21.58 3.66
N SER A 677 -4.40 22.71 4.12
CA SER A 677 -4.15 23.29 5.45
C SER A 677 -5.15 22.84 6.52
N TYR A 678 -6.28 22.24 6.15
CA TYR A 678 -7.34 21.83 7.07
C TYR A 678 -7.17 20.40 7.58
N GLU A 679 -6.48 19.55 6.82
CA GLU A 679 -6.22 18.15 7.16
C GLU A 679 -4.71 17.84 7.14
N PRO A 680 -4.25 16.77 7.82
CA PRO A 680 -2.88 16.31 7.67
C PRO A 680 -2.56 16.05 6.20
N ASP A 681 -1.53 16.71 5.67
CA ASP A 681 -1.13 16.53 4.28
C ASP A 681 0.39 16.57 4.11
N CYS A 682 0.88 15.90 3.08
CA CYS A 682 2.31 15.80 2.78
C CYS A 682 2.54 15.60 1.28
N THR A 683 3.70 15.98 0.77
CA THR A 683 4.12 15.64 -0.60
C THR A 683 5.54 15.12 -0.59
N ARG A 684 5.81 14.10 -1.42
CA ARG A 684 7.16 13.63 -1.71
C ARG A 684 7.80 14.59 -2.73
N ILE A 685 9.08 14.87 -2.53
CA ILE A 685 9.89 15.65 -3.47
C ILE A 685 11.11 14.81 -3.82
N THR A 686 11.21 14.42 -5.08
CA THR A 686 12.39 13.73 -5.61
C THR A 686 13.48 14.74 -5.97
N VAL A 687 14.73 14.36 -5.76
CA VAL A 687 15.93 15.15 -6.00
C VAL A 687 16.82 14.35 -6.93
N HIS A 688 17.15 14.91 -8.09
CA HIS A 688 18.00 14.26 -9.09
C HIS A 688 19.15 15.17 -9.49
N LEU A 689 20.38 14.66 -9.44
CA LEU A 689 21.53 15.29 -10.07
C LEU A 689 21.63 14.75 -11.49
N LYS A 690 21.47 15.62 -12.49
CA LYS A 690 21.30 15.25 -13.89
C LYS A 690 22.48 15.66 -14.76
N ASP A 691 22.75 14.86 -15.78
CA ASP A 691 23.68 15.16 -16.87
C ASP A 691 23.05 16.06 -17.96
N GLN A 692 23.80 16.30 -19.04
CA GLN A 692 23.41 17.09 -20.20
C GLN A 692 22.22 16.49 -20.98
N CYS A 693 22.04 15.17 -20.88
CA CYS A 693 20.97 14.39 -21.52
C CYS A 693 19.80 14.10 -20.57
N ASN A 694 19.78 14.69 -19.37
CA ASN A 694 18.75 14.49 -18.34
C ASN A 694 18.74 13.10 -17.67
N ASN A 695 19.84 12.34 -17.76
CA ASN A 695 20.06 11.10 -17.02
C ASN A 695 20.61 11.38 -15.62
N ASP A 696 20.36 10.49 -14.65
CA ASP A 696 20.93 10.64 -13.31
C ASP A 696 22.45 10.43 -13.33
N ILE A 697 23.21 11.22 -12.57
CA ILE A 697 24.65 10.99 -12.35
C ILE A 697 24.79 9.82 -11.35
N HIS A 698 24.68 8.60 -11.86
CA HIS A 698 24.48 7.38 -11.08
C HIS A 698 25.56 7.02 -10.04
N PHE A 699 26.77 7.57 -10.14
CA PHE A 699 27.84 7.33 -9.17
C PHE A 699 28.07 8.52 -8.23
N SER A 700 27.23 9.54 -8.29
CA SER A 700 27.31 10.66 -7.36
C SER A 700 26.55 10.32 -6.07
N ASP A 701 27.29 10.40 -4.96
CA ASP A 701 26.81 10.40 -3.58
C ASP A 701 26.72 11.83 -3.02
N ALA A 702 26.58 12.82 -3.91
CA ALA A 702 26.73 14.21 -3.53
C ALA A 702 25.76 14.61 -2.41
N ILE A 703 26.24 15.48 -1.52
CA ILE A 703 25.46 15.91 -0.36
C ILE A 703 24.49 17.02 -0.78
N ILE A 704 23.20 16.74 -0.66
CA ILE A 704 22.12 17.71 -0.83
C ILE A 704 21.90 18.43 0.50
N LYS A 705 21.92 19.77 0.45
CA LYS A 705 21.47 20.62 1.56
C LYS A 705 20.13 21.24 1.21
N LEU A 706 19.15 21.12 2.10
CA LEU A 706 17.81 21.68 1.95
C LEU A 706 17.64 22.92 2.81
N LYS A 707 16.99 23.93 2.23
CA LYS A 707 16.45 25.09 2.95
C LYS A 707 14.96 25.19 2.67
N ILE A 708 14.16 25.25 3.73
CA ILE A 708 12.70 25.40 3.65
C ILE A 708 12.26 26.69 4.35
N THR A 709 11.32 27.40 3.73
CA THR A 709 10.62 28.54 4.34
C THR A 709 9.13 28.45 4.04
N GLY A 710 8.28 28.72 5.02
CA GLY A 710 6.82 28.65 4.88
C GLY A 710 6.18 27.64 5.84
N PRO A 711 4.86 27.41 5.75
CA PRO A 711 4.10 26.60 6.70
C PRO A 711 4.18 25.09 6.41
N ALA A 712 5.39 24.54 6.34
CA ALA A 712 5.63 23.10 6.29
C ALA A 712 6.95 22.71 6.97
N LYS A 713 7.09 21.43 7.30
CA LYS A 713 8.31 20.85 7.89
C LYS A 713 8.84 19.75 6.97
N ILE A 714 10.17 19.63 6.89
CA ILE A 714 10.83 18.46 6.26
C ILE A 714 10.69 17.26 7.21
N ILE A 715 10.47 16.08 6.64
CA ILE A 715 10.53 14.81 7.35
C ILE A 715 11.93 14.21 7.15
N GLY A 716 12.61 13.89 8.26
CA GLY A 716 14.00 13.44 8.25
C GLY A 716 15.02 14.60 8.15
N PRO A 717 16.28 14.30 7.79
CA PRO A 717 17.36 15.28 7.84
C PRO A 717 17.25 16.32 6.71
N THR A 718 17.72 17.54 6.99
CA THR A 718 17.84 18.61 5.99
C THR A 718 19.11 18.52 5.14
N GLU A 719 20.00 17.59 5.47
CA GLU A 719 21.22 17.31 4.72
C GLU A 719 21.38 15.81 4.54
N PHE A 720 21.60 15.36 3.31
CA PHE A 720 21.70 13.93 3.01
C PHE A 720 22.49 13.66 1.72
N PRO A 721 23.18 12.51 1.62
CA PRO A 721 23.79 12.08 0.36
C PRO A 721 22.75 11.55 -0.62
N LEU A 722 23.00 11.74 -1.91
CA LEU A 722 22.29 11.05 -2.99
C LEU A 722 22.57 9.54 -2.97
N ILE A 723 21.61 8.76 -3.49
CA ILE A 723 21.75 7.31 -3.65
C ILE A 723 21.65 7.00 -5.13
N SER A 724 22.79 6.74 -5.75
CA SER A 724 22.92 6.60 -7.20
C SER A 724 22.38 7.82 -7.98
N GLY A 725 22.84 9.01 -7.61
CA GLY A 725 22.48 10.26 -8.30
C GLY A 725 21.08 10.82 -8.01
N ALA A 726 20.24 10.12 -7.26
CA ALA A 726 18.93 10.63 -6.84
C ALA A 726 18.52 10.19 -5.43
N ARG A 727 17.59 10.92 -4.81
CA ARG A 727 16.93 10.56 -3.54
C ARG A 727 15.58 11.27 -3.46
N ALA A 728 14.77 11.01 -2.44
CA ALA A 728 13.61 11.84 -2.14
C ALA A 728 13.54 12.22 -0.67
N PHE A 729 12.66 13.16 -0.36
CA PHE A 729 12.24 13.49 0.99
C PHE A 729 10.76 13.87 0.97
N TRP A 730 10.14 13.97 2.14
CA TRP A 730 8.77 14.45 2.27
C TRP A 730 8.75 15.76 3.01
N ILE A 731 7.77 16.59 2.69
CA ILE A 731 7.36 17.72 3.54
C ILE A 731 5.96 17.47 4.07
N LYS A 732 5.68 17.90 5.29
CA LYS A 732 4.37 17.85 5.95
C LYS A 732 3.85 19.27 6.18
N ALA A 733 2.60 19.54 5.79
CA ALA A 733 1.93 20.81 6.08
C ALA A 733 1.69 20.95 7.60
N VAL A 734 1.72 22.17 8.13
CA VAL A 734 1.50 22.45 9.57
C VAL A 734 0.19 23.18 9.86
N PHE A 735 -0.88 22.81 9.16
CA PHE A 735 -2.24 23.35 9.34
C PHE A 735 -2.34 24.87 9.24
N LYS A 736 -1.58 25.44 8.32
CA LYS A 736 -1.57 26.88 8.07
C LYS A 736 -1.40 27.10 6.58
N SER A 737 -2.31 27.85 5.98
CA SER A 737 -2.22 28.22 4.57
C SER A 737 -1.03 29.14 4.32
N GLY A 738 -0.42 29.01 3.15
CA GLY A 738 0.68 29.84 2.71
C GLY A 738 1.57 29.13 1.69
N SER A 739 2.52 29.90 1.15
CA SER A 739 3.51 29.38 0.20
C SER A 739 4.71 28.81 0.93
N VAL A 740 5.10 27.59 0.57
CA VAL A 740 6.31 26.91 1.05
C VAL A 740 7.33 26.91 -0.08
N LYS A 741 8.49 27.51 0.15
CA LYS A 741 9.63 27.45 -0.76
C LYS A 741 10.66 26.46 -0.25
N ILE A 742 11.09 25.56 -1.12
CA ILE A 742 12.14 24.58 -0.82
C ILE A 742 13.26 24.77 -1.83
N LYS A 743 14.45 25.06 -1.33
CA LYS A 743 15.67 25.15 -2.13
C LYS A 743 16.59 23.99 -1.76
N ALA A 744 17.06 23.27 -2.77
CA ALA A 744 18.12 22.27 -2.64
C ALA A 744 19.41 22.80 -3.26
N THR A 745 20.56 22.52 -2.64
CA THR A 745 21.88 22.93 -3.11
C THR A 745 22.90 21.81 -3.01
N VAL A 746 23.85 21.78 -3.95
CA VAL A 746 25.04 20.93 -3.94
C VAL A 746 26.28 21.80 -4.19
N GLU A 747 27.28 21.68 -3.31
CA GLU A 747 28.48 22.56 -3.29
C GLU A 747 29.79 21.80 -3.60
N GLN A 748 29.74 20.48 -3.81
CA GLN A 748 30.94 19.64 -3.89
C GLN A 748 31.66 19.69 -5.25
N PHE A 749 31.06 20.29 -6.27
CA PHE A 749 31.68 20.44 -7.58
C PHE A 749 32.40 21.79 -7.65
N ALA A 750 33.73 21.77 -7.52
CA ALA A 750 34.60 22.92 -7.23
C ALA A 750 34.53 24.13 -8.21
N ILE A 751 33.75 24.03 -9.28
CA ILE A 751 33.59 25.08 -10.30
C ILE A 751 32.12 25.58 -10.36
N ASP A 752 31.14 24.77 -9.94
CA ASP A 752 29.70 25.07 -10.06
C ASP A 752 28.91 24.59 -8.84
N SER A 753 28.24 25.52 -8.15
CA SER A 753 27.20 25.16 -7.18
C SER A 753 25.87 24.95 -7.90
N PHE A 754 25.30 23.75 -7.85
CA PHE A 754 23.97 23.51 -8.39
C PHE A 754 22.90 23.84 -7.36
N SER A 755 21.84 24.52 -7.79
CA SER A 755 20.67 24.71 -6.94
C SER A 755 19.37 24.58 -7.71
N SER A 756 18.33 24.15 -7.01
CA SER A 756 16.99 23.99 -7.55
C SER A 756 15.99 24.45 -6.50
N GLU A 757 14.92 25.11 -6.92
CA GLU A 757 13.88 25.62 -6.03
C GLU A 757 12.50 25.22 -6.56
N VAL A 758 11.63 24.80 -5.63
CA VAL A 758 10.22 24.53 -5.91
C VAL A 758 9.35 25.26 -4.90
N THR A 759 8.15 25.62 -5.33
CA THR A 759 7.14 26.26 -4.48
C THR A 759 5.94 25.34 -4.36
N ILE A 760 5.52 25.07 -3.13
CA ILE A 760 4.33 24.28 -2.79
C ILE A 760 3.33 25.21 -2.12
N ASN A 761 2.09 25.22 -2.60
CA ASN A 761 1.01 26.00 -1.99
C ASN A 761 0.29 25.14 -0.96
N VAL A 762 0.21 25.62 0.28
CA VAL A 762 -0.65 25.03 1.31
C VAL A 762 -1.91 25.88 1.35
N ASN A 763 -3.05 25.31 0.98
CA ASN A 763 -4.32 26.02 0.82
C ASN A 763 -5.27 25.77 1.98
#